data_AF-A0A2S8G5S0-F1
#
_entry.id   AF-A0A2S8G5S0-F1
#
_cell.length_a   1.000
_cell.length_b   1.000
_cell.length_c   1.000
_cell.angle_alpha   90.00
_cell.angle_beta   90.00
_cell.angle_gamma   90.00
#
_symmetry.space_group_name_H-M   'P 1'
#
loop_
_entity.id
_entity.type
_entity.pdbx_description
1 polymer ?
#
loop_
_entity_poly.entity_id
_entity_poly.type
_entity_poly.pdbx_seq_one_letter_code
_entity_poly.pdbx_strand_id
1 'polypeptide(L)'
;MVRWKPTIAMLGVTILILQVASGCALCRKGRWGDPKMVAPCPEANPKAQYPFGIWCNPCDVTSLEAPATEAASISLATYEPPANPPSPFQLCAFEEEIEPRAAYQETSTNLGEEVIGKPVGRASSMPNLLRPDGEQIDTPAPQTVQKFSDPMFEPGPEFFQQDLAEGETLYMPSIREQPIPQTESADVQLRQAETYYAMAVDADKQLDESAMNMFLDAAIAAYRYLQLVPPQPKTTKATGRAWEVYHSSIARLIFIADKTGHIDQQVGIKLPVNGSYRIVEFEYINFQRTAADFDRWHVVGNYKSHYVLTQHKSPGLGVPLVVERIRDKNDRWYPDRLPFAATAILRPECEVEAFDATTEAAIPDGTHVEQVVARLELYDPKQSGDVELNCRQVPLAKDTTAPYAFLLSNTRGECSLEALHPMDNVEDRGLFIMEPHRKGKIPVVFVHGLLSAPYTWAGIANEIDSNPDLAARYEIWAFHYPTGAPFMETAAIMREQLHDLIQEMDPSGFDRDLRNVVLVGHSMGGLLSKLQVTDSANTLWEHVAFQPVNTLDADPKMSAYLRRMFYFNHSPSVGRVIFIGTPHQGSSYACGKLSHVSASLVHQSPYLVEAHKRLIEDNPAAFRKELRTRIPTSFDLVNPHSLLLEGIHRLPLTPGVPAHTIVGSGWWTIHDGQSDGVVPVSSARIPGVQTEIMVNSKHTHLNRDAGTVCEVLRILRVHGTRPAFAGIESEKR
;
A
#
# COMPACT_ATOMS: atom_id res chain seq x y z
N MET A 1 9.01 28.71 42.31
CA MET A 1 8.77 29.02 40.89
C MET A 1 10.11 29.29 40.20
N VAL A 2 10.73 28.28 39.61
CA VAL A 2 11.93 28.47 38.78
C VAL A 2 11.47 28.51 37.33
N ARG A 3 11.48 29.70 36.73
CA ARG A 3 11.19 29.92 35.32
C ARG A 3 12.32 29.31 34.48
N TRP A 4 12.04 28.19 33.82
CA TRP A 4 12.87 27.69 32.72
C TRP A 4 12.82 28.71 31.57
N LYS A 5 13.93 29.42 31.33
CA LYS A 5 14.13 30.13 30.07
C LYS A 5 14.62 29.10 29.05
N PRO A 6 13.92 28.85 27.94
CA PRO A 6 14.46 28.01 26.89
C PRO A 6 15.73 28.67 26.36
N THR A 7 16.85 27.95 26.41
CA THR A 7 18.11 28.41 25.85
C THR A 7 18.00 28.55 24.33
N ILE A 8 18.80 29.41 23.72
CA ILE A 8 18.87 29.57 22.25
C ILE A 8 19.15 28.23 21.56
N ALA A 9 19.81 27.29 22.25
CA ALA A 9 19.99 25.91 21.83
C ALA A 9 18.66 25.12 21.75
N MET A 10 17.75 25.25 22.73
CA MET A 10 16.40 24.68 22.66
C MET A 10 15.62 25.27 21.48
N LEU A 11 15.72 26.59 21.23
CA LEU A 11 15.04 27.21 20.09
C LEU A 11 15.63 26.74 18.74
N GLY A 12 16.95 26.60 18.65
CA GLY A 12 17.63 26.04 17.48
C GLY A 12 17.29 24.56 17.25
N VAL A 13 17.14 23.78 18.32
CA VAL A 13 16.66 22.38 18.30
C VAL A 13 15.21 22.32 17.83
N THR A 14 14.32 23.17 18.34
CA THR A 14 12.92 23.22 17.89
C THR A 14 12.84 23.66 16.43
N ILE A 15 13.66 24.62 15.99
CA ILE A 15 13.72 25.08 14.59
C ILE A 15 14.31 24.01 13.66
N LEU A 16 15.29 23.21 14.11
CA LEU A 16 15.94 22.19 13.28
C LEU A 16 15.15 20.86 13.26
N ILE A 17 14.54 20.45 14.38
CA ILE A 17 13.50 19.41 14.40
C ILE A 17 12.34 19.91 13.56
N LEU A 18 11.93 21.17 13.69
CA LEU A 18 10.98 21.75 12.76
C LEU A 18 11.53 21.76 11.35
N GLN A 19 12.82 21.87 11.01
CA GLN A 19 13.30 21.86 9.62
C GLN A 19 13.47 20.46 9.02
N VAL A 20 13.84 19.45 9.81
CA VAL A 20 13.88 18.03 9.42
C VAL A 20 12.46 17.48 9.38
N ALA A 21 11.67 17.74 10.42
CA ALA A 21 10.24 17.49 10.41
C ALA A 21 9.58 18.32 9.32
N SER A 22 9.93 19.59 9.05
CA SER A 22 9.39 20.39 7.92
C SER A 22 9.86 19.89 6.56
N GLY A 23 11.05 19.32 6.44
CA GLY A 23 11.46 18.61 5.24
C GLY A 23 10.52 17.45 4.92
N CYS A 24 9.90 16.87 5.96
CA CYS A 24 8.87 15.83 5.89
C CYS A 24 7.41 16.35 6.10
N ALA A 25 7.19 17.54 6.66
CA ALA A 25 5.92 18.07 7.18
C ALA A 25 5.49 19.37 6.48
N LEU A 26 6.39 20.04 5.76
CA LEU A 26 6.05 21.03 4.71
C LEU A 26 5.82 20.35 3.36
N CYS A 27 5.84 19.02 3.29
CA CYS A 27 5.37 18.29 2.11
C CYS A 27 3.89 18.63 1.87
N ARG A 28 3.66 19.48 0.87
CA ARG A 28 2.32 19.83 0.40
C ARG A 28 1.52 18.55 0.15
N LYS A 29 0.31 18.55 0.72
CA LYS A 29 -0.72 17.51 0.65
C LYS A 29 -0.72 16.76 -0.69
N GLY A 30 -0.52 15.45 -0.66
CA GLY A 30 -1.23 14.60 -1.62
C GLY A 30 -2.72 14.84 -1.41
N ARG A 31 -3.44 15.19 -2.47
CA ARG A 31 -4.90 15.32 -2.40
C ARG A 31 -5.49 14.09 -3.07
N TRP A 32 -6.16 13.27 -2.27
CA TRP A 32 -7.16 12.35 -2.78
C TRP A 32 -8.45 13.16 -2.96
N GLY A 33 -8.87 13.38 -4.19
CA GLY A 33 -10.14 14.02 -4.49
C GLY A 33 -11.25 12.99 -4.63
N ASP A 34 -12.48 13.38 -4.30
CA ASP A 34 -13.66 12.59 -4.64
C ASP A 34 -13.66 12.24 -6.14
N PRO A 35 -14.15 11.06 -6.52
CA PRO A 35 -14.13 10.61 -7.91
C PRO A 35 -14.89 11.61 -8.80
N LYS A 36 -14.15 12.28 -9.68
CA LYS A 36 -14.69 12.93 -10.88
C LYS A 36 -14.14 12.15 -12.06
N MET A 37 -14.93 11.21 -12.57
CA MET A 37 -14.53 10.41 -13.73
C MET A 37 -14.32 11.35 -14.92
N VAL A 38 -13.12 11.30 -15.48
CA VAL A 38 -12.77 12.04 -16.70
C VAL A 38 -13.10 11.14 -17.88
N ALA A 39 -13.79 11.68 -18.88
CA ALA A 39 -14.05 10.99 -20.14
C ALA A 39 -12.74 10.41 -20.73
N PRO A 40 -12.77 9.22 -21.36
CA PRO A 40 -11.59 8.69 -22.02
C PRO A 40 -11.09 9.70 -23.06
N CYS A 41 -9.82 10.12 -22.92
CA CYS A 41 -9.20 11.00 -23.88
C CYS A 41 -9.04 10.24 -25.21
N PRO A 42 -9.67 10.66 -26.32
CA PRO A 42 -9.59 9.94 -27.59
C PRO A 42 -8.19 9.96 -28.23
N GLU A 43 -7.23 10.64 -27.61
CA GLU A 43 -5.83 10.77 -28.06
C GLU A 43 -4.81 10.28 -27.02
N ALA A 44 -5.13 9.22 -26.27
CA ALA A 44 -4.09 8.46 -25.57
C ALA A 44 -3.26 7.67 -26.60
N ASN A 45 -2.39 8.38 -27.32
CA ASN A 45 -1.33 7.78 -28.11
C ASN A 45 -0.46 6.95 -27.14
N PRO A 46 -0.32 5.62 -27.32
CA PRO A 46 0.52 4.78 -26.47
C PRO A 46 2.00 5.24 -26.44
N LYS A 47 2.39 6.13 -27.36
CA LYS A 47 3.73 6.70 -27.46
C LYS A 47 3.97 7.97 -26.61
N ALA A 48 2.95 8.50 -25.93
CA ALA A 48 3.08 9.74 -25.16
C ALA A 48 3.39 9.55 -23.65
N GLN A 49 3.53 8.31 -23.16
CA GLN A 49 3.89 8.02 -21.75
C GLN A 49 5.38 8.25 -21.41
N TYR A 50 6.15 8.83 -22.33
CA TYR A 50 7.53 9.26 -22.09
C TYR A 50 7.71 10.70 -22.61
N PRO A 51 7.66 11.74 -21.74
CA PRO A 51 8.21 13.05 -22.12
C PRO A 51 9.74 13.00 -22.25
N PHE A 52 10.37 11.88 -21.88
CA PHE A 52 11.77 11.57 -22.16
C PHE A 52 11.84 10.17 -22.77
N GLY A 53 11.99 10.10 -24.09
CA GLY A 53 12.46 8.88 -24.75
C GLY A 53 13.88 8.58 -24.30
N ILE A 54 14.04 8.00 -23.11
CA ILE A 54 15.29 7.39 -22.68
C ILE A 54 15.29 6.01 -23.32
N TRP A 55 15.75 5.96 -24.57
CA TRP A 55 16.46 4.79 -25.02
C TRP A 55 17.63 4.62 -24.06
N CYS A 56 17.72 3.47 -23.39
CA CYS A 56 18.92 3.07 -22.67
C CYS A 56 20.09 2.98 -23.67
N ASN A 57 20.71 4.13 -23.96
CA ASN A 57 22.14 4.17 -24.22
C ASN A 57 22.82 4.25 -22.85
N PRO A 58 23.90 3.49 -22.62
CA PRO A 58 24.58 3.51 -21.35
C PRO A 58 25.24 4.89 -21.12
N CYS A 59 25.49 5.21 -19.86
CA CYS A 59 26.33 6.32 -19.35
C CYS A 59 25.56 7.64 -19.16
N ASP A 60 25.25 8.03 -17.92
CA ASP A 60 26.17 8.85 -17.12
C ASP A 60 26.38 8.33 -15.67
N VAL A 61 26.50 7.00 -15.53
CA VAL A 61 26.96 6.38 -14.28
C VAL A 61 28.47 6.18 -14.39
N THR A 62 29.26 6.94 -13.64
CA THR A 62 30.71 6.74 -13.54
C THR A 62 31.00 5.46 -12.76
N SER A 63 31.18 4.34 -13.46
CA SER A 63 31.75 3.12 -12.88
C SER A 63 33.27 3.26 -12.76
N LEU A 64 33.82 3.11 -11.56
CA LEU A 64 35.27 3.03 -11.32
C LEU A 64 35.66 1.54 -11.18
N GLU A 65 36.51 1.03 -12.08
CA GLU A 65 37.12 -0.30 -11.96
C GLU A 65 38.34 -0.27 -11.02
N ALA A 66 38.48 -1.29 -10.16
CA ALA A 66 39.62 -1.45 -9.24
C ALA A 66 40.72 -2.36 -9.86
N PRO A 67 42.01 -2.13 -9.57
CA PRO A 67 43.11 -2.89 -10.17
C PRO A 67 43.30 -4.27 -9.51
N ALA A 68 43.47 -5.29 -10.35
CA ALA A 68 43.76 -6.67 -9.95
C ALA A 68 45.22 -6.84 -9.48
N THR A 69 45.43 -7.56 -8.39
CA THR A 69 46.75 -8.01 -7.92
C THR A 69 46.90 -9.53 -8.06
N GLU A 70 48.11 -9.92 -8.44
CA GLU A 70 48.58 -11.22 -8.94
C GLU A 70 48.38 -12.40 -7.99
N ALA A 71 48.06 -13.55 -8.58
CA ALA A 71 47.95 -14.84 -7.90
C ALA A 71 49.32 -15.55 -7.82
N ALA A 72 49.69 -15.99 -6.61
CA ALA A 72 50.80 -16.92 -6.40
C ALA A 72 50.25 -18.27 -5.90
N SER A 73 50.55 -19.33 -6.64
CA SER A 73 50.14 -20.73 -6.43
C SER A 73 50.89 -21.40 -5.28
N ILE A 74 50.17 -22.06 -4.36
CA ILE A 74 50.76 -23.03 -3.41
C ILE A 74 49.94 -24.34 -3.44
N SER A 75 50.68 -25.45 -3.49
CA SER A 75 50.24 -26.84 -3.65
C SER A 75 49.45 -27.39 -2.46
N LEU A 76 48.34 -28.08 -2.73
CA LEU A 76 47.51 -28.84 -1.79
C LEU A 76 48.15 -30.19 -1.44
N ALA A 77 48.19 -30.52 -0.15
CA ALA A 77 48.39 -31.87 0.36
C ALA A 77 47.04 -32.41 0.87
N THR A 78 46.70 -33.61 0.43
CA THR A 78 45.47 -34.36 0.69
C THR A 78 45.33 -34.85 2.13
N TYR A 79 44.13 -34.74 2.70
CA TYR A 79 43.73 -35.43 3.92
C TYR A 79 42.27 -35.95 3.81
N GLU A 80 42.08 -37.24 4.06
CA GLU A 80 40.77 -37.93 4.06
C GLU A 80 40.07 -37.83 5.43
N PRO A 81 38.72 -37.75 5.50
CA PRO A 81 37.98 -37.66 6.75
C PRO A 81 37.45 -39.02 7.22
N PRO A 82 37.35 -39.30 8.53
CA PRO A 82 36.56 -40.40 9.04
C PRO A 82 35.22 -39.98 9.67
N ALA A 83 34.17 -40.69 9.21
CA ALA A 83 32.97 -41.22 9.88
C ALA A 83 32.29 -40.48 11.05
N ASN A 84 30.99 -40.20 10.84
CA ASN A 84 29.96 -39.93 11.85
C ASN A 84 29.82 -41.06 12.89
N PRO A 85 29.38 -40.73 14.12
CA PRO A 85 28.15 -41.35 14.64
C PRO A 85 27.34 -40.37 15.56
N PRO A 86 26.28 -40.81 16.27
CA PRO A 86 24.88 -40.67 15.88
C PRO A 86 24.08 -39.69 16.75
N SER A 87 22.91 -39.28 16.25
CA SER A 87 21.90 -38.55 17.03
C SER A 87 21.29 -39.42 18.14
N PRO A 88 20.97 -38.78 19.25
CA PRO A 88 19.71 -39.07 19.92
C PRO A 88 19.03 -37.75 20.29
N PHE A 89 17.75 -37.56 20.00
CA PHE A 89 16.81 -37.05 21.00
C PHE A 89 15.37 -37.25 20.52
N GLN A 90 14.60 -37.70 21.50
CA GLN A 90 13.33 -38.39 21.44
C GLN A 90 12.24 -37.37 21.72
N LEU A 91 11.13 -37.49 20.99
CA LEU A 91 9.90 -36.74 21.20
C LEU A 91 9.36 -36.97 22.62
N CYS A 92 9.20 -35.89 23.38
CA CYS A 92 8.35 -35.85 24.56
C CYS A 92 7.34 -34.71 24.37
N ALA A 93 6.06 -35.09 24.30
CA ALA A 93 4.92 -34.22 24.39
C ALA A 93 4.80 -33.67 25.82
N PHE A 94 4.45 -32.39 25.93
CA PHE A 94 3.89 -31.82 27.16
C PHE A 94 2.66 -31.00 26.77
N GLU A 95 1.52 -31.49 27.23
CA GLU A 95 0.27 -30.74 27.39
C GLU A 95 0.47 -29.74 28.54
N GLU A 96 0.05 -28.49 28.34
CA GLU A 96 -0.12 -27.56 29.45
C GLU A 96 -1.48 -26.88 29.35
N GLU A 97 -2.19 -26.95 30.47
CA GLU A 97 -3.59 -26.64 30.67
C GLU A 97 -3.87 -25.15 30.55
N ILE A 98 -4.96 -24.84 29.85
CA ILE A 98 -5.51 -23.49 29.69
C ILE A 98 -6.39 -23.19 30.91
N GLU A 99 -5.98 -22.25 31.77
CA GLU A 99 -6.88 -21.62 32.74
C GLU A 99 -7.57 -20.37 32.15
N PRO A 100 -8.89 -20.18 32.38
CA PRO A 100 -9.67 -19.12 31.76
C PRO A 100 -9.53 -17.79 32.50
N ARG A 101 -9.28 -16.70 31.77
CA ARG A 101 -9.38 -15.34 32.32
C ARG A 101 -10.84 -14.88 32.41
N ALA A 102 -11.17 -14.36 33.57
CA ALA A 102 -12.48 -13.99 34.06
C ALA A 102 -13.20 -12.91 33.24
N ALA A 103 -14.52 -13.09 33.18
CA ALA A 103 -15.50 -12.14 32.68
C ALA A 103 -15.56 -10.86 33.55
N TYR A 104 -15.65 -9.70 32.91
CA TYR A 104 -16.13 -8.47 33.53
C TYR A 104 -17.48 -8.13 32.92
N GLN A 105 -18.52 -8.21 33.76
CA GLN A 105 -19.87 -7.75 33.47
C GLN A 105 -20.05 -6.28 33.89
N GLU A 106 -20.93 -5.63 33.14
CA GLU A 106 -21.27 -4.22 33.07
C GLU A 106 -21.76 -3.59 34.37
N THR A 107 -21.52 -2.28 34.51
CA THR A 107 -22.39 -1.39 35.28
C THR A 107 -22.83 -0.22 34.40
N SER A 108 -24.10 -0.30 34.01
CA SER A 108 -24.94 0.77 33.49
C SER A 108 -25.18 1.86 34.54
N THR A 109 -25.08 3.12 34.14
CA THR A 109 -25.80 4.23 34.79
C THR A 109 -26.39 5.14 33.73
N ASN A 110 -27.68 4.93 33.44
CA ASN A 110 -28.55 5.91 32.79
C ASN A 110 -28.91 7.01 33.79
N LEU A 111 -28.69 8.27 33.40
CA LEU A 111 -29.42 9.44 33.90
C LEU A 111 -29.53 10.42 32.73
N GLY A 112 -30.70 10.41 32.08
CA GLY A 112 -31.11 11.46 31.17
C GLY A 112 -31.69 12.64 31.94
N GLU A 113 -31.53 13.83 31.39
CA GLU A 113 -32.50 14.91 31.57
C GLU A 113 -32.49 15.85 30.36
N GLU A 114 -33.71 16.10 29.87
CA GLU A 114 -34.14 17.03 28.82
C GLU A 114 -33.78 18.48 29.13
N VAL A 115 -33.39 19.27 28.11
CA VAL A 115 -33.83 20.68 27.97
C VAL A 115 -33.91 21.11 26.49
N ILE A 116 -35.15 21.11 25.98
CA ILE A 116 -35.85 22.17 25.25
C ILE A 116 -35.02 23.09 24.32
N GLY A 117 -35.34 23.01 23.02
CA GLY A 117 -34.93 23.98 22.00
C GLY A 117 -35.73 25.29 21.99
N LYS A 118 -35.11 26.34 21.44
CA LYS A 118 -35.72 27.46 20.69
C LYS A 118 -34.61 28.28 19.98
N PRO A 119 -34.95 29.12 18.98
CA PRO A 119 -34.40 29.05 17.62
C PRO A 119 -33.26 30.05 17.38
N VAL A 120 -32.31 29.69 16.50
CA VAL A 120 -31.36 30.65 15.93
C VAL A 120 -31.75 30.91 14.47
N GLY A 121 -31.97 32.20 14.19
CA GLY A 121 -32.66 32.72 13.02
C GLY A 121 -31.98 32.45 11.69
N ARG A 122 -32.83 32.39 10.66
CA ARG A 122 -32.48 32.53 9.25
C ARG A 122 -31.74 33.85 9.04
N ALA A 123 -30.49 33.78 8.58
CA ALA A 123 -29.82 34.85 7.87
C ALA A 123 -29.52 34.36 6.45
N SER A 124 -30.55 34.34 5.59
CA SER A 124 -30.38 34.20 4.15
C SER A 124 -30.11 35.58 3.57
N SER A 125 -28.84 35.97 3.50
CA SER A 125 -28.38 37.05 2.63
C SER A 125 -27.22 36.51 1.80
N MET A 126 -27.57 35.81 0.72
CA MET A 126 -26.64 35.57 -0.39
C MET A 126 -26.50 36.87 -1.20
N PRO A 127 -25.29 37.27 -1.58
CA PRO A 127 -25.04 38.45 -2.41
C PRO A 127 -25.49 38.22 -3.86
N ASN A 128 -26.16 39.21 -4.42
CA ASN A 128 -26.62 39.22 -5.82
C ASN A 128 -25.42 39.14 -6.79
N LEU A 129 -25.52 38.21 -7.75
CA LEU A 129 -24.65 38.10 -8.91
C LEU A 129 -24.89 39.28 -9.87
N LEU A 130 -23.85 40.09 -10.10
CA LEU A 130 -23.81 41.12 -11.14
C LEU A 130 -23.32 40.52 -12.47
N ARG A 131 -23.82 41.01 -13.60
CA ARG A 131 -23.21 40.79 -14.92
C ARG A 131 -22.01 41.72 -15.14
N PRO A 132 -21.09 41.41 -16.08
CA PRO A 132 -19.81 42.12 -16.25
C PRO A 132 -19.89 43.60 -16.64
N ASP A 133 -21.09 44.13 -16.88
CA ASP A 133 -21.42 45.49 -17.28
C ASP A 133 -22.18 46.29 -16.21
N GLY A 134 -22.42 45.73 -15.02
CA GLY A 134 -22.77 46.52 -13.82
C GLY A 134 -24.23 46.94 -13.66
N GLU A 135 -25.17 46.46 -14.48
CA GLU A 135 -26.62 46.67 -14.26
C GLU A 135 -27.31 45.46 -13.60
N GLN A 136 -28.30 45.77 -12.76
CA GLN A 136 -29.01 44.85 -11.87
C GLN A 136 -30.15 44.13 -12.62
N ILE A 137 -30.28 42.80 -12.45
CA ILE A 137 -31.33 42.01 -13.09
C ILE A 137 -32.64 42.13 -12.31
N ASP A 138 -33.63 42.83 -12.86
CA ASP A 138 -35.00 42.87 -12.33
C ASP A 138 -35.75 41.57 -12.66
N THR A 139 -36.34 40.96 -11.63
CA THR A 139 -37.22 39.78 -11.76
C THR A 139 -38.69 40.23 -11.69
N PRO A 140 -39.55 39.96 -12.69
CA PRO A 140 -40.93 40.43 -12.67
C PRO A 140 -41.82 39.65 -11.69
N ALA A 141 -42.71 40.36 -11.00
CA ALA A 141 -43.72 39.84 -10.07
C ALA A 141 -44.85 39.08 -10.82
N PRO A 142 -45.55 38.13 -10.17
CA PRO A 142 -46.57 37.32 -10.82
C PRO A 142 -47.83 38.16 -11.11
N GLN A 143 -48.22 38.22 -12.38
CA GLN A 143 -49.47 38.85 -12.81
C GLN A 143 -50.63 37.85 -12.71
N THR A 144 -51.66 38.29 -11.98
CA THR A 144 -53.00 37.73 -11.92
C THR A 144 -53.66 37.79 -13.30
N VAL A 145 -54.01 36.65 -13.90
CA VAL A 145 -54.78 36.62 -15.15
C VAL A 145 -56.28 36.64 -14.84
N GLN A 146 -56.96 37.60 -15.44
CA GLN A 146 -58.40 37.84 -15.35
C GLN A 146 -59.22 36.74 -16.02
N LYS A 147 -60.38 36.46 -15.41
CA LYS A 147 -61.51 35.71 -15.99
C LYS A 147 -62.02 36.43 -17.25
N PHE A 148 -62.19 35.69 -18.33
CA PHE A 148 -63.19 36.00 -19.36
C PHE A 148 -64.10 34.79 -19.57
N SER A 149 -65.38 35.10 -19.57
CA SER A 149 -66.56 34.25 -19.67
C SER A 149 -66.99 34.08 -21.12
N ASP A 150 -67.27 32.85 -21.54
CA ASP A 150 -68.33 32.51 -22.50
C ASP A 150 -68.76 31.03 -22.35
N PRO A 151 -69.99 30.66 -22.73
CA PRO A 151 -70.78 29.68 -21.97
C PRO A 151 -70.69 28.23 -22.48
N MET A 152 -70.73 27.32 -21.49
CA MET A 152 -71.40 26.00 -21.46
C MET A 152 -71.75 25.31 -22.80
N PHE A 153 -71.10 24.17 -23.02
CA PHE A 153 -71.74 22.96 -23.56
C PHE A 153 -71.13 21.75 -22.86
N GLU A 154 -71.83 21.23 -21.84
CA GLU A 154 -71.63 19.87 -21.33
C GLU A 154 -72.47 18.92 -22.20
N PRO A 155 -71.89 17.86 -22.81
CA PRO A 155 -72.67 16.69 -23.19
C PRO A 155 -72.61 15.68 -22.05
N GLY A 156 -73.78 15.40 -21.47
CA GLY A 156 -74.01 14.32 -20.50
C GLY A 156 -73.88 12.92 -21.12
N PRO A 157 -74.17 11.86 -20.33
CA PRO A 157 -73.88 10.48 -20.69
C PRO A 157 -75.00 9.91 -21.58
N GLU A 158 -75.01 10.25 -22.87
CA GLU A 158 -75.91 9.64 -23.86
C GLU A 158 -75.18 9.25 -25.16
N PHE A 159 -73.92 8.82 -25.06
CA PHE A 159 -73.15 8.31 -26.21
C PHE A 159 -72.81 6.81 -26.14
N PHE A 160 -73.50 6.06 -25.29
CA PHE A 160 -73.44 4.59 -25.26
C PHE A 160 -74.85 4.02 -25.24
N GLN A 161 -75.50 3.97 -26.40
CA GLN A 161 -76.60 3.03 -26.66
C GLN A 161 -76.78 2.94 -28.18
N GLN A 162 -76.00 2.04 -28.80
CA GLN A 162 -76.40 1.40 -30.04
C GLN A 162 -76.06 -0.09 -29.93
N ASP A 163 -77.05 -0.89 -30.29
CA ASP A 163 -77.18 -2.31 -30.05
C ASP A 163 -76.03 -3.13 -30.65
N LEU A 164 -75.42 -3.97 -29.81
CA LEU A 164 -74.57 -5.06 -30.27
C LEU A 164 -75.48 -6.15 -30.86
N ALA A 165 -75.52 -6.24 -32.19
CA ALA A 165 -76.00 -7.44 -32.87
C ALA A 165 -74.95 -8.56 -32.73
N GLU A 166 -75.39 -9.74 -32.30
CA GLU A 166 -74.58 -10.96 -32.24
C GLU A 166 -74.07 -11.32 -33.65
N GLY A 167 -72.75 -11.51 -33.81
CA GLY A 167 -72.21 -12.34 -34.89
C GLY A 167 -71.11 -11.79 -35.80
N GLU A 168 -70.55 -10.60 -35.61
CA GLU A 168 -69.46 -10.11 -36.47
C GLU A 168 -68.06 -10.28 -35.84
N THR A 169 -67.26 -11.19 -36.39
CA THR A 169 -65.85 -11.39 -36.06
C THR A 169 -65.02 -10.35 -36.80
N LEU A 170 -64.48 -9.36 -36.07
CA LEU A 170 -63.48 -8.43 -36.60
C LEU A 170 -62.15 -9.16 -36.82
N TYR A 171 -61.80 -9.37 -38.09
CA TYR A 171 -60.51 -9.92 -38.51
C TYR A 171 -59.41 -8.87 -38.28
N MET A 172 -58.65 -9.00 -37.19
CA MET A 172 -57.41 -8.25 -36.98
C MET A 172 -56.29 -8.91 -37.80
N PRO A 173 -55.67 -8.22 -38.78
CA PRO A 173 -54.52 -8.77 -39.47
C PRO A 173 -53.35 -8.91 -38.49
N SER A 174 -52.71 -10.08 -38.47
CA SER A 174 -51.53 -10.38 -37.67
C SER A 174 -50.46 -9.29 -37.88
N ILE A 175 -50.10 -8.59 -36.81
CA ILE A 175 -48.92 -7.73 -36.79
C ILE A 175 -47.72 -8.64 -37.03
N ARG A 176 -47.14 -8.59 -38.23
CA ARG A 176 -45.81 -9.13 -38.44
C ARG A 176 -44.86 -8.29 -37.61
N GLU A 177 -44.27 -8.88 -36.58
CA GLU A 177 -43.06 -8.35 -35.94
C GLU A 177 -42.02 -8.11 -37.04
N GLN A 178 -41.84 -6.85 -37.42
CA GLN A 178 -40.67 -6.48 -38.21
C GLN A 178 -39.48 -6.49 -37.26
N PRO A 179 -38.35 -7.12 -37.64
CA PRO A 179 -37.15 -7.05 -36.84
C PRO A 179 -36.74 -5.57 -36.74
N ILE A 180 -36.80 -5.03 -35.53
CA ILE A 180 -36.30 -3.69 -35.22
C ILE A 180 -34.86 -3.62 -35.75
N PRO A 181 -34.49 -2.60 -36.55
CA PRO A 181 -33.10 -2.41 -36.97
C PRO A 181 -32.20 -2.49 -35.73
N GLN A 182 -31.13 -3.30 -35.76
CA GLN A 182 -30.22 -3.46 -34.61
C GLN A 182 -29.67 -2.13 -34.08
N THR A 183 -29.68 -1.08 -34.92
CA THR A 183 -29.33 0.29 -34.55
C THR A 183 -30.40 0.99 -33.71
N GLU A 184 -31.70 0.77 -33.97
CA GLU A 184 -32.79 1.34 -33.17
C GLU A 184 -32.84 0.73 -31.76
N SER A 185 -32.55 -0.58 -31.62
CA SER A 185 -32.51 -1.22 -30.30
C SER A 185 -31.32 -0.74 -29.45
N ALA A 186 -30.16 -0.50 -30.07
CA ALA A 186 -29.01 0.07 -29.36
C ALA A 186 -29.29 1.51 -28.88
N ASP A 187 -29.83 2.39 -29.74
CA ASP A 187 -30.13 3.78 -29.35
C ASP A 187 -31.19 3.89 -28.25
N VAL A 188 -32.09 2.89 -28.12
CA VAL A 188 -33.00 2.77 -26.99
C VAL A 188 -32.25 2.46 -25.70
N GLN A 189 -31.34 1.48 -25.71
CA GLN A 189 -30.51 1.14 -24.53
C GLN A 189 -29.68 2.32 -24.03
N LEU A 190 -29.09 3.11 -24.95
CA LEU A 190 -28.32 4.28 -24.57
C LEU A 190 -29.20 5.36 -23.90
N ARG A 191 -30.38 5.65 -24.47
CA ARG A 191 -31.32 6.63 -23.89
C ARG A 191 -31.85 6.18 -22.52
N GLN A 192 -32.13 4.89 -22.36
CA GLN A 192 -32.49 4.32 -21.06
C GLN A 192 -31.35 4.50 -20.05
N ALA A 193 -30.12 4.15 -20.42
CA ALA A 193 -28.95 4.31 -19.56
C ALA A 193 -28.77 5.77 -19.10
N GLU A 194 -28.90 6.74 -20.01
CA GLU A 194 -28.81 8.15 -19.68
C GLU A 194 -29.95 8.65 -18.77
N THR A 195 -31.16 8.13 -18.97
CA THR A 195 -32.33 8.49 -18.16
C THR A 195 -32.17 8.00 -16.73
N TYR A 196 -31.84 6.72 -16.55
CA TYR A 196 -31.58 6.15 -15.23
C TYR A 196 -30.40 6.84 -14.55
N TYR A 197 -29.33 7.15 -15.29
CA TYR A 197 -28.18 7.86 -14.74
C TYR A 197 -28.54 9.27 -14.26
N ALA A 198 -29.36 10.01 -15.00
CA ALA A 198 -29.80 11.35 -14.60
C ALA A 198 -30.67 11.30 -13.33
N MET A 199 -31.57 10.33 -13.22
CA MET A 199 -32.38 10.10 -12.02
C MET A 199 -31.50 9.72 -10.82
N ALA A 200 -30.54 8.81 -11.03
CA ALA A 200 -29.60 8.38 -9.99
C ALA A 200 -28.78 9.55 -9.44
N VAL A 201 -28.24 10.41 -10.32
CA VAL A 201 -27.47 11.59 -9.91
C VAL A 201 -28.32 12.58 -9.11
N ASP A 202 -29.61 12.68 -9.36
CA ASP A 202 -30.49 13.57 -8.59
C ASP A 202 -30.79 13.00 -7.20
N ALA A 203 -31.09 11.70 -7.11
CA ALA A 203 -31.28 11.00 -5.84
C ALA A 203 -30.00 10.98 -4.97
N ASP A 204 -28.85 10.79 -5.60
CA ASP A 204 -27.54 10.75 -4.96
C ASP A 204 -27.14 12.07 -4.27
N LYS A 205 -27.68 13.22 -4.71
CA LYS A 205 -27.46 14.50 -4.01
C LYS A 205 -27.92 14.47 -2.56
N GLN A 206 -28.88 13.60 -2.23
CA GLN A 206 -29.41 13.41 -0.89
C GLN A 206 -28.82 12.17 -0.20
N LEU A 207 -27.90 11.46 -0.87
CA LEU A 207 -27.35 10.17 -0.43
C LEU A 207 -28.46 9.12 -0.19
N ASP A 208 -29.52 9.20 -1.00
CA ASP A 208 -30.65 8.28 -0.94
C ASP A 208 -30.21 6.88 -1.45
N GLU A 209 -30.51 5.85 -0.67
CA GLU A 209 -30.25 4.45 -1.02
C GLU A 209 -30.95 4.04 -2.32
N SER A 210 -32.05 4.69 -2.68
CA SER A 210 -32.76 4.47 -3.94
C SER A 210 -31.88 4.75 -5.17
N ALA A 211 -30.86 5.61 -5.04
CA ALA A 211 -29.91 5.91 -6.10
C ALA A 211 -29.10 4.67 -6.52
N MET A 212 -28.87 3.70 -5.62
CA MET A 212 -28.12 2.48 -5.93
C MET A 212 -28.80 1.68 -7.05
N ASN A 213 -30.12 1.47 -6.96
CA ASN A 213 -30.89 0.74 -7.98
C ASN A 213 -30.84 1.47 -9.33
N MET A 214 -30.98 2.80 -9.31
CA MET A 214 -30.93 3.60 -10.54
C MET A 214 -29.54 3.57 -11.20
N PHE A 215 -28.46 3.61 -10.41
CA PHE A 215 -27.10 3.43 -10.95
C PHE A 215 -26.89 2.03 -11.51
N LEU A 216 -27.40 0.99 -10.84
CA LEU A 216 -27.33 -0.39 -11.34
C LEU A 216 -28.03 -0.52 -12.70
N ASP A 217 -29.25 -0.02 -12.84
CA ASP A 217 -30.00 -0.09 -14.10
C ASP A 217 -29.35 0.73 -15.22
N ALA A 218 -28.79 1.90 -14.88
CA ALA A 218 -27.99 2.68 -15.82
C ALA A 218 -26.75 1.92 -16.32
N ALA A 219 -26.06 1.20 -15.43
CA ALA A 219 -24.90 0.39 -15.80
C ALA A 219 -25.30 -0.81 -16.68
N ILE A 220 -26.39 -1.50 -16.36
CA ILE A 220 -26.89 -2.64 -17.15
C ILE A 220 -27.26 -2.19 -18.58
N ALA A 221 -28.04 -1.11 -18.72
CA ALA A 221 -28.44 -0.58 -20.02
C ALA A 221 -27.23 -0.10 -20.85
N ALA A 222 -26.25 0.57 -20.21
CA ALA A 222 -25.02 0.99 -20.87
C ALA A 222 -24.17 -0.21 -21.33
N TYR A 223 -24.07 -1.26 -20.52
CA TYR A 223 -23.35 -2.48 -20.88
C TYR A 223 -24.00 -3.20 -22.07
N ARG A 224 -25.33 -3.31 -22.10
CA ARG A 224 -26.08 -3.88 -23.23
C ARG A 224 -25.80 -3.11 -24.52
N TYR A 225 -25.77 -1.78 -24.46
CA TYR A 225 -25.37 -0.96 -25.60
C TYR A 225 -23.95 -1.31 -26.08
N LEU A 226 -22.99 -1.43 -25.16
CA LEU A 226 -21.60 -1.78 -25.48
C LEU A 226 -21.44 -3.19 -26.08
N GLN A 227 -22.36 -4.12 -25.79
CA GLN A 227 -22.37 -5.45 -26.43
C GLN A 227 -22.97 -5.42 -27.84
N LEU A 228 -23.98 -4.59 -28.07
CA LEU A 228 -24.67 -4.51 -29.38
C LEU A 228 -23.84 -3.77 -30.43
N VAL A 229 -23.07 -2.75 -30.00
CA VAL A 229 -22.26 -1.95 -30.92
C VAL A 229 -20.87 -2.57 -31.08
N PRO A 230 -20.41 -2.89 -32.30
CA PRO A 230 -19.07 -3.42 -32.50
C PRO A 230 -18.02 -2.42 -31.98
N PRO A 231 -16.98 -2.85 -31.27
CA PRO A 231 -15.96 -1.95 -30.77
C PRO A 231 -15.30 -1.24 -31.96
N GLN A 232 -15.43 0.08 -31.99
CA GLN A 232 -14.92 0.91 -33.06
C GLN A 232 -13.49 1.38 -32.74
N PRO A 233 -12.60 1.53 -33.75
CA PRO A 233 -11.22 1.96 -33.55
C PRO A 233 -11.07 3.38 -32.99
N LYS A 234 -12.15 4.18 -33.02
CA LYS A 234 -12.25 5.47 -32.33
C LYS A 234 -13.55 5.52 -31.55
N THR A 235 -13.51 6.06 -30.33
CA THR A 235 -14.70 6.32 -29.53
C THR A 235 -15.60 7.31 -30.26
N THR A 236 -16.77 6.86 -30.71
CA THR A 236 -17.82 7.75 -31.20
C THR A 236 -18.42 8.53 -30.03
N LYS A 237 -19.15 9.61 -30.30
CA LYS A 237 -19.84 10.38 -29.24
C LYS A 237 -20.79 9.50 -28.42
N ALA A 238 -21.51 8.57 -29.07
CA ALA A 238 -22.45 7.66 -28.43
C ALA A 238 -21.74 6.55 -27.64
N THR A 239 -20.73 5.90 -28.22
CA THR A 239 -19.92 4.87 -27.52
C THR A 239 -19.15 5.48 -26.34
N GLY A 240 -18.60 6.68 -26.49
CA GLY A 240 -17.95 7.41 -25.40
C GLY A 240 -18.91 7.73 -24.26
N ARG A 241 -20.16 8.12 -24.60
CA ARG A 241 -21.18 8.40 -23.59
C ARG A 241 -21.65 7.15 -22.84
N ALA A 242 -21.92 6.05 -23.55
CA ALA A 242 -22.25 4.76 -22.92
C ALA A 242 -21.12 4.31 -21.98
N TRP A 243 -19.87 4.47 -22.42
CA TRP A 243 -18.69 4.17 -21.62
C TRP A 243 -18.64 5.01 -20.34
N GLU A 244 -18.84 6.32 -20.42
CA GLU A 244 -18.89 7.20 -19.24
C GLU A 244 -20.00 6.80 -18.26
N VAL A 245 -21.21 6.56 -18.76
CA VAL A 245 -22.36 6.16 -17.93
C VAL A 245 -22.07 4.84 -17.24
N TYR A 246 -21.59 3.82 -17.97
CA TYR A 246 -21.24 2.52 -17.40
C TYR A 246 -20.26 2.62 -16.23
N HIS A 247 -19.11 3.28 -16.46
CA HIS A 247 -18.07 3.39 -15.44
C HIS A 247 -18.49 4.26 -14.25
N SER A 248 -19.17 5.39 -14.51
CA SER A 248 -19.62 6.30 -13.46
C SER A 248 -20.70 5.68 -12.59
N SER A 249 -21.62 4.92 -13.18
CA SER A 249 -22.66 4.19 -12.45
C SER A 249 -22.08 3.13 -11.51
N ILE A 250 -21.15 2.30 -11.98
CA ILE A 250 -20.49 1.29 -11.13
C ILE A 250 -19.73 1.97 -9.99
N ALA A 251 -18.97 3.02 -10.29
CA ALA A 251 -18.24 3.79 -9.30
C ALA A 251 -19.17 4.35 -8.21
N ARG A 252 -20.29 5.00 -8.56
CA ARG A 252 -21.23 5.53 -7.59
C ARG A 252 -21.97 4.44 -6.82
N LEU A 253 -22.37 3.36 -7.49
CA LEU A 253 -23.00 2.20 -6.84
C LEU A 253 -22.12 1.65 -5.71
N ILE A 254 -20.85 1.34 -6.01
CA ILE A 254 -19.89 0.82 -5.01
C ILE A 254 -19.68 1.83 -3.88
N PHE A 255 -19.52 3.11 -4.21
CA PHE A 255 -19.31 4.16 -3.21
C PHE A 255 -20.48 4.29 -2.24
N ILE A 256 -21.72 4.31 -2.74
CA ILE A 256 -22.91 4.43 -1.90
C ILE A 256 -23.03 3.17 -1.04
N ALA A 257 -22.93 1.98 -1.64
CA ALA A 257 -23.05 0.70 -0.93
C ALA A 257 -22.03 0.56 0.22
N ASP A 258 -20.78 1.00 0.03
CA ASP A 258 -19.75 1.03 1.09
C ASP A 258 -20.13 2.02 2.22
N LYS A 259 -20.67 3.19 1.87
CA LYS A 259 -21.03 4.24 2.85
C LYS A 259 -22.29 3.91 3.64
N THR A 260 -23.23 3.18 3.05
CA THR A 260 -24.50 2.79 3.66
C THR A 260 -24.47 1.38 4.26
N GLY A 261 -23.39 0.62 4.08
CA GLY A 261 -23.20 -0.69 4.72
C GLY A 261 -23.94 -1.85 4.04
N HIS A 262 -24.19 -1.74 2.73
CA HIS A 262 -24.91 -2.75 1.92
C HIS A 262 -23.98 -3.72 1.17
N ILE A 263 -22.67 -3.69 1.46
CA ILE A 263 -21.69 -4.64 0.93
C ILE A 263 -21.54 -5.80 1.91
N ASP A 264 -21.83 -7.00 1.44
CA ASP A 264 -21.44 -8.27 2.04
C ASP A 264 -20.31 -8.86 1.20
N GLN A 265 -19.12 -9.02 1.77
CA GLN A 265 -17.94 -9.48 1.02
C GLN A 265 -18.11 -10.89 0.43
N GLN A 266 -18.91 -11.76 1.05
CA GLN A 266 -19.09 -13.14 0.60
C GLN A 266 -20.20 -13.27 -0.43
N VAL A 267 -21.18 -12.36 -0.39
CA VAL A 267 -22.34 -12.39 -1.29
C VAL A 267 -22.21 -11.34 -2.39
N GLY A 268 -22.10 -10.07 -2.01
CA GLY A 268 -22.01 -8.94 -2.92
C GLY A 268 -22.78 -7.71 -2.41
N ILE A 269 -23.31 -6.90 -3.30
CA ILE A 269 -24.10 -5.71 -2.94
C ILE A 269 -25.57 -6.10 -2.83
N LYS A 270 -26.20 -5.85 -1.68
CA LYS A 270 -27.63 -6.04 -1.45
C LYS A 270 -28.36 -4.72 -1.62
N LEU A 271 -29.15 -4.57 -2.68
CA LEU A 271 -29.90 -3.36 -2.97
C LEU A 271 -31.35 -3.52 -2.47
N PRO A 272 -31.83 -2.70 -1.53
CA PRO A 272 -33.20 -2.79 -1.05
C PRO A 272 -34.17 -2.31 -2.13
N VAL A 273 -35.26 -3.06 -2.34
CA VAL A 273 -36.36 -2.70 -3.24
C VAL A 273 -37.69 -3.16 -2.64
N ASN A 274 -38.54 -2.22 -2.18
CA ASN A 274 -39.91 -2.46 -1.73
C ASN A 274 -40.14 -3.73 -0.86
N GLY A 275 -39.26 -3.98 0.12
CA GLY A 275 -39.36 -5.14 1.02
C GLY A 275 -38.71 -6.43 0.51
N SER A 276 -38.04 -6.38 -0.64
CA SER A 276 -37.20 -7.40 -1.28
C SER A 276 -35.78 -6.88 -1.52
N TYR A 277 -34.90 -7.73 -2.06
CA TYR A 277 -33.52 -7.36 -2.38
C TYR A 277 -33.11 -7.77 -3.80
N ARG A 278 -32.50 -6.84 -4.53
CA ARG A 278 -31.70 -7.16 -5.71
C ARG A 278 -30.26 -7.40 -5.29
N ILE A 279 -29.67 -8.50 -5.73
CA ILE A 279 -28.31 -8.89 -5.38
C ILE A 279 -27.41 -8.70 -6.60
N VAL A 280 -26.30 -7.98 -6.40
CA VAL A 280 -25.17 -7.96 -7.32
C VAL A 280 -24.07 -8.82 -6.72
N GLU A 281 -23.91 -10.04 -7.24
CA GLU A 281 -22.98 -11.03 -6.66
C GLU A 281 -21.51 -10.67 -6.95
N PHE A 282 -20.61 -10.99 -6.03
CA PHE A 282 -19.17 -10.78 -6.23
C PHE A 282 -18.49 -12.00 -6.80
N GLU A 283 -17.63 -11.79 -7.80
CA GLU A 283 -16.74 -12.80 -8.35
C GLU A 283 -15.30 -12.30 -8.29
N TYR A 284 -14.44 -12.98 -7.51
CA TYR A 284 -13.05 -12.59 -7.31
C TYR A 284 -12.14 -13.32 -8.30
N ILE A 285 -11.54 -12.57 -9.23
CA ILE A 285 -10.81 -13.13 -10.37
C ILE A 285 -9.32 -12.82 -10.24
N ASN A 286 -8.52 -13.88 -10.33
CA ASN A 286 -7.06 -13.85 -10.23
C ASN A 286 -6.52 -13.28 -8.92
N PHE A 287 -7.29 -13.20 -7.84
CA PHE A 287 -6.75 -12.85 -6.52
C PHE A 287 -6.13 -14.07 -5.84
N GLN A 288 -5.03 -13.86 -5.12
CA GLN A 288 -4.52 -14.82 -4.12
C GLN A 288 -5.16 -14.61 -2.75
N ARG A 289 -5.94 -13.53 -2.63
CA ARG A 289 -6.68 -13.12 -1.44
C ARG A 289 -8.02 -13.82 -1.40
N THR A 290 -8.59 -13.89 -0.22
CA THR A 290 -9.97 -14.38 -0.03
C THR A 290 -10.93 -13.19 0.04
N ALA A 291 -12.24 -13.47 -0.04
CA ALA A 291 -13.28 -12.44 0.13
C ALA A 291 -13.13 -11.67 1.46
N ALA A 292 -12.64 -12.33 2.51
CA ALA A 292 -12.43 -11.73 3.83
C ALA A 292 -11.34 -10.63 3.85
N ASP A 293 -10.53 -10.50 2.79
CA ASP A 293 -9.52 -9.44 2.70
C ASP A 293 -10.08 -8.11 2.14
N PHE A 294 -11.38 -8.04 1.79
CA PHE A 294 -12.00 -6.90 1.11
C PHE A 294 -12.82 -6.01 2.05
N ASP A 295 -12.17 -5.38 3.03
CA ASP A 295 -12.86 -4.67 4.13
C ASP A 295 -13.42 -3.29 3.80
N ARG A 296 -12.67 -2.47 3.08
CA ARG A 296 -13.11 -1.11 2.71
C ARG A 296 -12.84 -0.80 1.26
N TRP A 297 -13.77 -0.08 0.64
CA TRP A 297 -13.78 0.13 -0.80
C TRP A 297 -13.60 1.60 -1.13
N HIS A 298 -12.58 1.90 -1.93
CA HIS A 298 -12.25 3.26 -2.34
C HIS A 298 -12.21 3.34 -3.87
N VAL A 299 -13.21 4.00 -4.44
CA VAL A 299 -13.22 4.31 -5.87
C VAL A 299 -12.04 5.23 -6.17
N VAL A 300 -11.24 4.88 -7.19
CA VAL A 300 -10.08 5.67 -7.57
C VAL A 300 -10.53 6.97 -8.23
N GLY A 301 -10.22 8.09 -7.57
CA GLY A 301 -10.41 9.43 -8.11
C GLY A 301 -9.13 10.02 -8.71
N ASN A 302 -9.14 11.35 -8.87
CA ASN A 302 -7.93 12.07 -9.22
C ASN A 302 -7.04 12.22 -7.98
N TYR A 303 -5.78 11.82 -8.11
CA TYR A 303 -4.78 11.98 -7.06
C TYR A 303 -3.48 12.57 -7.60
N LYS A 304 -2.78 13.29 -6.73
CA LYS A 304 -1.40 13.74 -6.95
C LYS A 304 -0.58 13.37 -5.73
N SER A 305 0.58 12.75 -5.95
CA SER A 305 1.55 12.43 -4.90
C SER A 305 2.90 13.02 -5.28
N HIS A 306 3.59 13.63 -4.33
CA HIS A 306 4.98 14.06 -4.51
C HIS A 306 5.98 12.91 -4.29
N TYR A 307 5.52 11.78 -3.73
CA TYR A 307 6.36 10.64 -3.37
C TYR A 307 6.35 9.53 -4.41
N VAL A 308 5.36 9.51 -5.29
CA VAL A 308 5.29 8.59 -6.42
C VAL A 308 5.44 9.43 -7.69
N LEU A 309 6.61 9.32 -8.32
CA LEU A 309 6.99 10.16 -9.47
C LEU A 309 6.28 9.74 -10.77
N THR A 310 5.83 8.49 -10.83
CA THR A 310 5.30 7.81 -12.01
C THR A 310 3.92 7.25 -11.72
N GLN A 311 2.97 7.49 -12.63
CA GLN A 311 1.61 6.95 -12.51
C GLN A 311 1.44 5.83 -13.55
N HIS A 312 1.23 4.61 -13.06
CA HIS A 312 0.99 3.44 -13.89
C HIS A 312 -0.51 3.19 -13.99
N LYS A 313 -1.11 3.87 -14.97
CA LYS A 313 -2.55 3.78 -15.27
C LYS A 313 -2.76 3.39 -16.72
N SER A 314 -3.72 2.51 -16.98
CA SER A 314 -4.18 2.18 -18.33
C SER A 314 -5.70 2.33 -18.43
N PRO A 315 -6.22 3.00 -19.46
CA PRO A 315 -7.65 2.98 -19.75
C PRO A 315 -8.06 1.58 -20.18
N GLY A 316 -9.31 1.22 -19.90
CA GLY A 316 -9.86 -0.08 -20.24
C GLY A 316 -11.24 -0.26 -19.65
N LEU A 317 -11.83 -1.45 -19.83
CA LEU A 317 -13.13 -1.78 -19.26
C LEU A 317 -13.01 -1.95 -17.74
N GLY A 318 -13.93 -1.36 -16.98
CA GLY A 318 -14.05 -1.51 -15.54
C GLY A 318 -13.59 -0.29 -14.73
N VAL A 319 -13.97 -0.27 -13.46
CA VAL A 319 -13.66 0.82 -12.53
C VAL A 319 -12.49 0.41 -11.64
N PRO A 320 -11.34 1.10 -11.71
CA PRO A 320 -10.25 0.89 -10.76
C PRO A 320 -10.66 1.30 -9.35
N LEU A 321 -10.30 0.46 -8.38
CA LEU A 321 -10.56 0.59 -6.96
C LEU A 321 -9.25 0.43 -6.17
N VAL A 322 -9.20 1.09 -5.01
CA VAL A 322 -8.32 0.69 -3.91
C VAL A 322 -9.19 0.00 -2.88
N VAL A 323 -8.84 -1.23 -2.53
CA VAL A 323 -9.47 -1.97 -1.44
C VAL A 323 -8.50 -1.96 -0.27
N GLU A 324 -8.98 -1.66 0.93
CA GLU A 324 -8.18 -1.71 2.16
C GLU A 324 -8.56 -2.96 2.94
N ARG A 325 -7.56 -3.80 3.22
CA ARG A 325 -7.67 -4.92 4.16
C ARG A 325 -7.37 -4.42 5.57
N ILE A 326 -8.19 -4.83 6.54
CA ILE A 326 -7.98 -4.61 7.96
C ILE A 326 -7.42 -5.91 8.56
N ARG A 327 -6.36 -5.80 9.37
CA ARG A 327 -5.73 -6.96 9.99
C ARG A 327 -6.68 -7.70 10.93
N ASP A 328 -6.83 -9.01 10.72
CA ASP A 328 -7.39 -9.93 11.73
C ASP A 328 -6.35 -10.17 12.84
N LYS A 329 -6.81 -10.47 14.05
CA LYS A 329 -5.95 -10.74 15.21
C LYS A 329 -5.00 -11.93 14.99
N ASN A 330 -5.37 -12.88 14.12
CA ASN A 330 -4.54 -14.04 13.82
C ASN A 330 -3.46 -13.75 12.75
N ASP A 331 -3.55 -12.61 12.06
CA ASP A 331 -2.71 -12.26 10.91
C ASP A 331 -1.47 -11.45 11.30
N ARG A 332 -0.55 -12.10 12.02
CA ARG A 332 0.66 -11.45 12.56
C ARG A 332 1.59 -10.82 11.52
N TRP A 333 1.56 -11.30 10.27
CA TRP A 333 2.49 -10.89 9.21
C TRP A 333 1.96 -9.76 8.32
N TYR A 334 0.76 -9.27 8.57
CA TYR A 334 0.18 -8.16 7.82
C TYR A 334 0.21 -6.87 8.65
N PRO A 335 0.31 -5.70 7.99
CA PRO A 335 0.11 -4.43 8.69
C PRO A 335 -1.38 -4.26 9.03
N ASP A 336 -1.68 -3.39 9.99
CA ASP A 336 -3.05 -3.07 10.42
C ASP A 336 -4.00 -2.74 9.27
N ARG A 337 -3.49 -1.99 8.30
CA ARG A 337 -4.22 -1.59 7.11
C ARG A 337 -3.35 -1.78 5.89
N LEU A 338 -3.86 -2.50 4.91
CA LEU A 338 -3.14 -2.83 3.70
C LEU A 338 -3.99 -2.49 2.47
N PRO A 339 -3.73 -1.35 1.80
CA PRO A 339 -4.40 -1.04 0.55
C PRO A 339 -3.83 -1.87 -0.61
N PHE A 340 -4.70 -2.38 -1.48
CA PHE A 340 -4.34 -3.07 -2.73
C PHE A 340 -5.28 -2.66 -3.87
N ALA A 341 -4.86 -2.90 -5.11
CA ALA A 341 -5.62 -2.51 -6.30
C ALA A 341 -6.61 -3.60 -6.70
N ALA A 342 -7.79 -3.19 -7.16
CA ALA A 342 -8.77 -4.04 -7.81
C ALA A 342 -9.39 -3.29 -8.99
N THR A 343 -9.96 -4.01 -9.96
CA THR A 343 -10.79 -3.41 -11.01
C THR A 343 -12.14 -4.12 -11.05
N ALA A 344 -13.23 -3.35 -10.95
CA ALA A 344 -14.59 -3.88 -10.94
C ALA A 344 -15.26 -3.77 -12.32
N ILE A 345 -15.84 -4.88 -12.80
CA ILE A 345 -16.65 -4.95 -14.02
C ILE A 345 -18.01 -5.50 -13.66
N LEU A 346 -19.08 -4.78 -14.02
CA LEU A 346 -20.45 -5.26 -13.83
C LEU A 346 -20.93 -6.02 -15.08
N ARG A 347 -21.31 -7.28 -14.92
CA ARG A 347 -21.93 -8.13 -15.93
C ARG A 347 -23.41 -8.37 -15.58
N PRO A 348 -24.37 -7.93 -16.42
CA PRO A 348 -25.77 -8.24 -16.21
C PRO A 348 -26.05 -9.73 -16.39
N GLU A 349 -26.99 -10.29 -15.62
CA GLU A 349 -27.49 -11.64 -15.88
C GLU A 349 -28.38 -11.66 -17.14
N CYS A 350 -28.31 -12.77 -17.90
CA CYS A 350 -28.88 -12.87 -19.24
C CYS A 350 -30.41 -12.70 -19.32
N GLU A 351 -31.15 -12.89 -18.23
CA GLU A 351 -32.63 -12.95 -18.23
C GLU A 351 -33.31 -11.76 -17.52
N VAL A 352 -32.56 -10.75 -17.05
CA VAL A 352 -33.15 -9.70 -16.19
C VAL A 352 -33.64 -8.54 -17.04
N GLU A 353 -34.95 -8.37 -17.22
CA GLU A 353 -35.47 -7.14 -17.83
C GLU A 353 -35.12 -5.90 -16.97
N ALA A 354 -34.97 -4.74 -17.61
CA ALA A 354 -34.65 -3.50 -16.88
C ALA A 354 -35.77 -3.19 -15.87
N PHE A 355 -35.43 -2.57 -14.74
CA PHE A 355 -36.37 -2.25 -13.66
C PHE A 355 -37.72 -1.72 -14.17
N ASP A 356 -38.77 -2.51 -13.96
CA ASP A 356 -40.17 -2.15 -14.23
C ASP A 356 -40.91 -2.02 -12.90
N ALA A 357 -41.19 -0.78 -12.52
CA ALA A 357 -41.93 -0.44 -11.30
C ALA A 357 -43.34 -1.07 -11.26
N THR A 358 -43.89 -1.49 -12.41
CA THR A 358 -45.20 -2.13 -12.49
C THR A 358 -45.17 -3.62 -12.13
N THR A 359 -44.06 -4.31 -12.39
CA THR A 359 -43.89 -5.73 -12.03
C THR A 359 -43.68 -5.90 -10.52
N GLU A 360 -43.02 -4.93 -9.87
CA GLU A 360 -42.85 -4.92 -8.42
C GLU A 360 -44.15 -4.62 -7.66
N ALA A 361 -44.99 -3.72 -8.17
CA ALA A 361 -46.31 -3.45 -7.57
C ALA A 361 -47.24 -4.66 -7.57
N ALA A 362 -46.90 -5.72 -8.32
CA ALA A 362 -47.62 -6.98 -8.37
C ALA A 362 -47.10 -8.05 -7.39
N ILE A 363 -45.97 -7.81 -6.70
CA ILE A 363 -45.44 -8.73 -5.68
C ILE A 363 -46.31 -8.58 -4.41
N PRO A 364 -46.95 -9.65 -3.92
CA PRO A 364 -47.81 -9.57 -2.74
C PRO A 364 -47.04 -9.08 -1.50
N ASP A 365 -47.68 -8.22 -0.70
CA ASP A 365 -47.15 -7.77 0.60
C ASP A 365 -46.75 -8.98 1.46
N GLY A 366 -45.48 -9.03 1.88
CA GLY A 366 -44.92 -10.09 2.72
C GLY A 366 -44.16 -11.20 1.98
N THR A 367 -44.01 -11.12 0.66
CA THR A 367 -43.17 -12.05 -0.11
C THR A 367 -41.74 -11.50 -0.22
N HIS A 368 -40.80 -12.09 0.51
CA HIS A 368 -39.38 -11.71 0.44
C HIS A 368 -38.71 -12.44 -0.73
N VAL A 369 -38.35 -11.71 -1.79
CA VAL A 369 -37.64 -12.28 -2.94
C VAL A 369 -36.23 -11.69 -2.98
N GLU A 370 -35.22 -12.55 -2.94
CA GLU A 370 -33.85 -12.18 -3.26
C GLU A 370 -33.56 -12.60 -4.70
N GLN A 371 -33.29 -11.62 -5.58
CA GLN A 371 -33.00 -11.89 -6.98
C GLN A 371 -31.59 -11.43 -7.34
N VAL A 372 -30.77 -12.37 -7.84
CA VAL A 372 -29.48 -12.04 -8.45
C VAL A 372 -29.74 -11.40 -9.80
N VAL A 373 -29.26 -10.16 -9.98
CA VAL A 373 -29.54 -9.37 -11.18
C VAL A 373 -28.30 -9.06 -12.02
N ALA A 374 -27.13 -9.13 -11.41
CA ALA A 374 -25.84 -8.92 -12.06
C ALA A 374 -24.72 -9.55 -11.23
N ARG A 375 -23.55 -9.70 -11.84
CA ARG A 375 -22.30 -10.05 -11.17
C ARG A 375 -21.32 -8.89 -11.27
N LEU A 376 -20.62 -8.59 -10.18
CA LEU A 376 -19.50 -7.67 -10.14
C LEU A 376 -18.21 -8.51 -10.10
N GLU A 377 -17.60 -8.65 -11.27
CA GLU A 377 -16.30 -9.27 -11.43
C GLU A 377 -15.22 -8.32 -10.91
N LEU A 378 -14.46 -8.76 -9.90
CA LEU A 378 -13.35 -8.04 -9.29
C LEU A 378 -12.04 -8.68 -9.76
N TYR A 379 -11.29 -7.96 -10.58
CA TYR A 379 -10.01 -8.42 -11.12
C TYR A 379 -8.82 -7.87 -10.34
N ASP A 380 -7.80 -8.71 -10.14
CA ASP A 380 -6.46 -8.23 -9.79
C ASP A 380 -5.79 -7.61 -11.02
N PRO A 381 -5.56 -6.28 -11.06
CA PRO A 381 -4.98 -5.60 -12.22
C PRO A 381 -3.49 -5.92 -12.43
N LYS A 382 -2.79 -6.49 -11.44
CA LYS A 382 -1.41 -6.95 -11.59
C LYS A 382 -1.31 -8.21 -12.44
N GLN A 383 -2.35 -9.05 -12.42
CA GLN A 383 -2.36 -10.34 -13.13
C GLN A 383 -3.24 -10.34 -14.38
N SER A 384 -4.25 -9.49 -14.41
CA SER A 384 -5.27 -9.49 -15.46
C SER A 384 -4.96 -8.38 -16.46
N GLY A 385 -4.69 -8.70 -17.73
CA GLY A 385 -4.34 -7.74 -18.79
C GLY A 385 -5.54 -7.26 -19.59
N ASP A 386 -6.15 -8.20 -20.29
CA ASP A 386 -7.32 -8.01 -21.13
C ASP A 386 -8.50 -8.81 -20.57
N VAL A 387 -9.71 -8.40 -20.93
CA VAL A 387 -10.97 -9.05 -20.57
C VAL A 387 -11.86 -9.18 -21.79
N GLU A 388 -12.77 -10.16 -21.77
CA GLU A 388 -13.68 -10.39 -22.87
C GLU A 388 -14.86 -9.40 -22.86
N LEU A 389 -15.15 -8.79 -24.02
CA LEU A 389 -16.35 -8.02 -24.30
C LEU A 389 -16.79 -8.31 -25.74
N ASN A 390 -18.00 -8.86 -25.91
CA ASN A 390 -18.57 -9.22 -27.22
C ASN A 390 -17.63 -10.13 -28.04
N CYS A 391 -17.18 -11.24 -27.43
CA CYS A 391 -16.24 -12.21 -28.02
C CYS A 391 -14.92 -11.60 -28.50
N ARG A 392 -14.51 -10.45 -27.95
CA ARG A 392 -13.25 -9.76 -28.26
C ARG A 392 -12.52 -9.42 -26.97
N GLN A 393 -11.20 -9.47 -27.01
CA GLN A 393 -10.34 -9.03 -25.92
C GLN A 393 -10.25 -7.50 -25.94
N VAL A 394 -10.59 -6.87 -24.82
CA VAL A 394 -10.44 -5.42 -24.59
C VAL A 394 -9.55 -5.21 -23.36
N PRO A 395 -8.73 -4.14 -23.32
CA PRO A 395 -7.90 -3.87 -22.16
C PRO A 395 -8.73 -3.71 -20.89
N LEU A 396 -8.24 -4.27 -19.78
CA LEU A 396 -8.77 -4.00 -18.44
C LEU A 396 -8.34 -2.59 -17.99
N ALA A 397 -9.23 -1.84 -17.34
CA ALA A 397 -8.83 -0.60 -16.68
C ALA A 397 -7.87 -0.89 -15.52
N LYS A 398 -6.78 -0.16 -15.39
CA LYS A 398 -5.80 -0.38 -14.31
C LYS A 398 -5.31 0.93 -13.72
N ASP A 399 -5.08 0.88 -12.41
CA ASP A 399 -4.35 1.91 -11.68
C ASP A 399 -3.56 1.23 -10.55
N THR A 400 -2.40 0.65 -10.90
CA THR A 400 -1.52 -0.05 -9.93
C THR A 400 -0.84 0.92 -8.96
N THR A 401 -0.81 2.22 -9.31
CA THR A 401 -0.27 3.28 -8.46
C THR A 401 -1.24 3.77 -7.38
N ALA A 402 -2.56 3.56 -7.57
CA ALA A 402 -3.57 4.08 -6.65
C ALA A 402 -3.42 3.61 -5.19
N PRO A 403 -3.12 2.34 -4.87
CA PRO A 403 -2.96 1.89 -3.48
C PRO A 403 -1.80 2.60 -2.77
N TYR A 404 -0.68 2.80 -3.47
CA TYR A 404 0.47 3.54 -2.95
C TYR A 404 0.13 5.01 -2.70
N ALA A 405 -0.58 5.65 -3.65
CA ALA A 405 -1.02 7.03 -3.48
C ALA A 405 -2.03 7.18 -2.33
N PHE A 406 -2.92 6.20 -2.17
CA PHE A 406 -3.90 6.15 -1.08
C PHE A 406 -3.20 6.03 0.28
N LEU A 407 -2.28 5.04 0.42
CA LEU A 407 -1.44 4.86 1.61
C LEU A 407 -0.76 6.18 2.00
N LEU A 408 -0.04 6.79 1.06
CA LEU A 408 0.71 8.03 1.27
C LEU A 408 -0.17 9.25 1.60
N SER A 409 -1.44 9.24 1.19
CA SER A 409 -2.38 10.31 1.52
C SER A 409 -2.94 10.19 2.94
N ASN A 410 -2.96 8.98 3.49
CA ASN A 410 -3.49 8.65 4.81
C ASN A 410 -2.41 8.56 5.90
N THR A 411 -1.16 8.22 5.55
CA THR A 411 0.01 8.27 6.45
C THR A 411 0.38 9.72 6.74
N ARG A 412 -0.38 10.37 7.62
CA ARG A 412 -0.08 11.72 8.13
C ARG A 412 0.87 11.61 9.31
N GLY A 413 1.97 12.35 9.28
CA GLY A 413 2.73 12.65 10.49
C GLY A 413 3.72 11.60 10.98
N GLU A 414 3.86 10.44 10.34
CA GLU A 414 4.75 9.35 10.78
C GLU A 414 6.27 9.65 10.69
N CYS A 415 6.67 10.77 10.11
CA CYS A 415 8.01 11.37 10.33
C CYS A 415 7.98 12.28 11.58
N SER A 416 7.35 11.84 12.66
CA SER A 416 7.27 12.56 13.93
C SER A 416 8.33 12.06 14.90
N LEU A 417 8.51 12.79 16.02
CA LEU A 417 9.26 12.32 17.16
C LEU A 417 8.71 10.99 17.74
N GLU A 418 7.49 10.57 17.38
CA GLU A 418 6.91 9.29 17.80
C GLU A 418 7.68 8.09 17.24
N ALA A 419 8.36 8.23 16.09
CA ALA A 419 9.26 7.21 15.55
C ALA A 419 10.50 6.92 16.43
N LEU A 420 10.73 7.74 17.47
CA LEU A 420 11.75 7.54 18.51
C LEU A 420 11.24 6.81 19.76
N HIS A 421 9.92 6.80 19.96
CA HIS A 421 9.30 6.14 21.09
C HIS A 421 9.09 4.65 20.78
N PRO A 422 9.06 3.77 21.79
CA PRO A 422 8.56 2.42 21.61
C PRO A 422 7.15 2.51 21.01
N MET A 423 6.89 1.73 19.96
CA MET A 423 5.53 1.61 19.44
C MET A 423 4.64 1.05 20.56
N ASP A 424 3.52 1.72 20.86
CA ASP A 424 2.60 1.34 21.95
C ASP A 424 2.05 -0.08 21.76
N ASN A 425 1.95 -0.54 20.50
CA ASN A 425 1.59 -1.91 20.14
C ASN A 425 2.80 -2.70 19.63
N VAL A 426 3.07 -3.83 20.27
CA VAL A 426 4.06 -4.83 19.83
C VAL A 426 3.71 -5.43 18.46
N GLU A 427 2.43 -5.37 18.09
CA GLU A 427 1.89 -5.92 16.84
C GLU A 427 2.21 -5.03 15.63
N ASP A 428 2.56 -3.76 15.84
CA ASP A 428 2.84 -2.80 14.75
C ASP A 428 4.33 -2.72 14.38
N ARG A 429 5.13 -3.67 14.87
CA ARG A 429 6.58 -3.73 14.63
C ARG A 429 6.96 -5.10 14.08
N GLY A 430 7.83 -5.06 13.08
CA GLY A 430 8.43 -6.25 12.52
C GLY A 430 8.36 -6.33 11.01
N LEU A 431 8.51 -7.55 10.53
CA LEU A 431 8.45 -7.90 9.12
C LEU A 431 7.00 -8.07 8.68
N PHE A 432 6.60 -7.35 7.65
CA PHE A 432 5.26 -7.39 7.08
C PHE A 432 5.28 -7.78 5.61
N ILE A 433 4.32 -8.62 5.20
CA ILE A 433 4.08 -8.98 3.81
C ILE A 433 2.98 -8.09 3.23
N MET A 434 3.17 -7.63 1.99
CA MET A 434 2.22 -6.72 1.33
C MET A 434 1.19 -7.47 0.45
N GLU A 435 1.42 -8.75 0.21
CA GLU A 435 0.52 -9.66 -0.51
C GLU A 435 0.75 -11.10 -0.01
N PRO A 436 -0.26 -11.99 -0.12
CA PRO A 436 -0.08 -13.40 0.18
C PRO A 436 1.08 -13.99 -0.64
N HIS A 437 1.96 -14.74 0.04
CA HIS A 437 3.13 -15.34 -0.59
C HIS A 437 2.72 -16.28 -1.73
N ARG A 438 3.46 -16.21 -2.84
CA ARG A 438 3.30 -17.15 -3.96
C ARG A 438 4.56 -17.93 -4.21
N LYS A 439 4.36 -19.23 -4.41
CA LYS A 439 5.46 -20.13 -4.72
C LYS A 439 6.26 -19.66 -5.93
N GLY A 440 7.59 -19.57 -5.80
CA GLY A 440 8.48 -19.13 -6.88
C GLY A 440 8.63 -17.61 -7.03
N LYS A 441 8.07 -16.82 -6.10
CA LYS A 441 8.39 -15.40 -5.96
C LYS A 441 9.57 -15.21 -5.02
N ILE A 442 10.40 -14.22 -5.34
CA ILE A 442 11.52 -13.78 -4.50
C ILE A 442 11.06 -12.59 -3.66
N PRO A 443 11.17 -12.63 -2.32
CA PRO A 443 10.88 -11.46 -1.50
C PRO A 443 11.92 -10.36 -1.67
N VAL A 444 11.44 -9.12 -1.82
CA VAL A 444 12.23 -7.89 -1.65
C VAL A 444 11.85 -7.27 -0.32
N VAL A 445 12.75 -7.31 0.65
CA VAL A 445 12.53 -6.75 1.99
C VAL A 445 13.10 -5.33 2.04
N PHE A 446 12.23 -4.36 2.19
CA PHE A 446 12.60 -2.97 2.37
C PHE A 446 12.86 -2.63 3.84
N VAL A 447 14.03 -2.07 4.15
CA VAL A 447 14.46 -1.72 5.50
C VAL A 447 14.73 -0.22 5.59
N HIS A 448 13.80 0.52 6.23
CA HIS A 448 13.91 1.97 6.33
C HIS A 448 15.02 2.43 7.29
N GLY A 449 15.42 3.70 7.18
CA GLY A 449 16.42 4.34 8.03
C GLY A 449 15.85 4.99 9.30
N LEU A 450 16.70 5.79 9.95
CA LEU A 450 16.38 6.55 11.17
C LEU A 450 15.32 7.64 10.90
N LEU A 451 14.35 7.81 11.80
CA LEU A 451 13.25 8.79 11.67
C LEU A 451 12.48 8.67 10.32
N SER A 452 12.37 7.45 9.81
CA SER A 452 11.67 7.10 8.56
C SER A 452 10.69 5.96 8.83
N ALA A 453 9.85 5.65 7.86
CA ALA A 453 8.88 4.56 7.90
C ALA A 453 8.78 3.82 6.54
N PRO A 454 8.12 2.66 6.49
CA PRO A 454 8.02 1.81 5.29
C PRO A 454 7.51 2.51 4.03
N TYR A 455 6.60 3.49 4.17
CA TYR A 455 6.01 4.19 3.01
C TYR A 455 7.05 4.95 2.18
N THR A 456 8.28 5.19 2.67
CA THR A 456 9.32 5.84 1.88
C THR A 456 9.74 5.02 0.66
N TRP A 457 9.46 3.72 0.66
CA TRP A 457 9.71 2.77 -0.43
C TRP A 457 8.60 2.72 -1.49
N ALA A 458 7.48 3.41 -1.29
CA ALA A 458 6.32 3.38 -2.18
C ALA A 458 6.68 3.66 -3.66
N GLY A 459 7.67 4.52 -3.91
CA GLY A 459 8.15 4.79 -5.28
C GLY A 459 8.78 3.56 -5.96
N ILE A 460 9.72 2.89 -5.28
CA ILE A 460 10.37 1.67 -5.82
C ILE A 460 9.36 0.52 -5.88
N ALA A 461 8.53 0.37 -4.86
CA ALA A 461 7.47 -0.64 -4.80
C ALA A 461 6.49 -0.51 -5.99
N ASN A 462 6.04 0.72 -6.28
CA ASN A 462 5.20 1.04 -7.42
C ASN A 462 5.85 0.66 -8.76
N GLU A 463 7.16 0.86 -8.90
CA GLU A 463 7.89 0.43 -10.10
C GLU A 463 7.99 -1.09 -10.20
N ILE A 464 8.28 -1.79 -9.11
CA ILE A 464 8.35 -3.27 -9.11
C ILE A 464 7.00 -3.86 -9.54
N ASP A 465 5.91 -3.39 -8.94
CA ASP A 465 4.55 -3.88 -9.23
C ASP A 465 4.07 -3.57 -10.65
N SER A 466 4.56 -2.47 -11.23
CA SER A 466 4.08 -2.00 -12.54
C SER A 466 4.91 -2.53 -13.72
N ASN A 467 6.11 -3.06 -13.46
CA ASN A 467 6.94 -3.72 -14.48
C ASN A 467 6.60 -5.22 -14.53
N PRO A 468 5.99 -5.76 -15.61
CA PRO A 468 5.49 -7.14 -15.64
C PRO A 468 6.56 -8.22 -15.39
N ASP A 469 7.80 -7.99 -15.84
CA ASP A 469 8.92 -8.91 -15.62
C ASP A 469 9.31 -8.99 -14.14
N LEU A 470 9.25 -7.85 -13.43
CA LEU A 470 9.54 -7.76 -12.00
C LEU A 470 8.34 -8.24 -11.16
N ALA A 471 7.14 -7.77 -11.45
CA ALA A 471 5.91 -8.18 -10.78
C ALA A 471 5.67 -9.69 -10.86
N ALA A 472 6.11 -10.35 -11.94
CA ALA A 472 6.04 -11.80 -12.08
C ALA A 472 7.07 -12.56 -11.22
N ARG A 473 8.19 -11.94 -10.81
CA ARG A 473 9.28 -12.61 -10.09
C ARG A 473 9.46 -12.18 -8.65
N TYR A 474 8.99 -11.00 -8.29
CA TYR A 474 9.16 -10.42 -6.96
C TYR A 474 7.84 -10.26 -6.22
N GLU A 475 7.94 -10.30 -4.90
CA GLU A 475 6.91 -9.86 -3.97
C GLU A 475 7.54 -8.90 -2.95
N ILE A 476 6.75 -7.98 -2.41
CA ILE A 476 7.25 -6.86 -1.61
C ILE A 476 6.95 -7.12 -0.14
N TRP A 477 8.00 -7.09 0.68
CA TRP A 477 7.93 -7.12 2.13
C TRP A 477 8.54 -5.85 2.70
N ALA A 478 8.09 -5.44 3.89
CA ALA A 478 8.60 -4.25 4.56
C ALA A 478 8.89 -4.54 6.02
N PHE A 479 10.03 -4.03 6.51
CA PHE A 479 10.39 -4.14 7.91
C PHE A 479 10.18 -2.79 8.60
N HIS A 480 9.27 -2.76 9.59
CA HIS A 480 8.96 -1.57 10.38
C HIS A 480 9.50 -1.71 11.81
N TYR A 481 10.23 -0.71 12.29
CA TYR A 481 10.83 -0.75 13.62
C TYR A 481 10.98 0.64 14.24
N PRO A 482 10.96 0.74 15.59
CA PRO A 482 11.19 2.01 16.27
C PRO A 482 12.66 2.40 16.11
N THR A 483 12.89 3.52 15.41
CA THR A 483 14.24 3.88 14.97
C THR A 483 15.14 4.41 16.10
N GLY A 484 14.56 4.76 17.25
CA GLY A 484 15.31 5.13 18.46
C GLY A 484 15.93 3.96 19.21
N ALA A 485 15.34 2.76 19.11
CA ALA A 485 15.80 1.56 19.82
C ALA A 485 17.23 1.17 19.39
N PRO A 486 18.00 0.43 20.21
CA PRO A 486 19.31 -0.08 19.80
C PRO A 486 19.17 -0.94 18.54
N PHE A 487 19.74 -0.53 17.40
CA PHE A 487 19.52 -1.27 16.15
C PHE A 487 20.07 -2.70 16.19
N MET A 488 20.97 -3.03 17.12
CA MET A 488 21.44 -4.41 17.33
C MET A 488 20.30 -5.34 17.74
N GLU A 489 19.42 -4.87 18.63
CA GLU A 489 18.23 -5.61 19.03
C GLU A 489 17.25 -5.71 17.86
N THR A 490 17.06 -4.61 17.14
CA THR A 490 16.22 -4.60 15.94
C THR A 490 16.72 -5.58 14.87
N ALA A 491 18.03 -5.64 14.63
CA ALA A 491 18.62 -6.57 13.66
C ALA A 491 18.45 -8.03 14.09
N ALA A 492 18.46 -8.32 15.40
CA ALA A 492 18.14 -9.65 15.91
C ALA A 492 16.66 -10.02 15.71
N ILE A 493 15.75 -9.09 16.02
CA ILE A 493 14.31 -9.26 15.77
C ILE A 493 14.05 -9.52 14.28
N MET A 494 14.66 -8.73 13.40
CA MET A 494 14.53 -8.90 11.95
C MET A 494 14.98 -10.29 11.50
N ARG A 495 16.13 -10.76 12.00
CA ARG A 495 16.68 -12.08 11.67
C ARG A 495 15.75 -13.22 12.08
N GLU A 496 15.22 -13.15 13.30
CA GLU A 496 14.30 -14.14 13.85
C GLU A 496 12.97 -14.13 13.09
N GLN A 497 12.38 -12.96 12.86
CA GLN A 497 11.11 -12.85 12.12
C GLN A 497 11.26 -13.28 10.66
N LEU A 498 12.40 -12.98 10.02
CA LEU A 498 12.68 -13.47 8.67
C LEU A 498 12.78 -14.99 8.63
N HIS A 499 13.44 -15.59 9.64
CA HIS A 499 13.50 -17.05 9.77
C HIS A 499 12.11 -17.66 9.97
N ASP A 500 11.37 -17.15 10.96
CA ASP A 500 10.04 -17.66 11.32
C ASP A 500 9.04 -17.54 10.16
N LEU A 501 9.00 -16.40 9.48
CA LEU A 501 8.12 -16.18 8.33
C LEU A 501 8.43 -17.16 7.20
N ILE A 502 9.71 -17.40 6.91
CA ILE A 502 10.09 -18.35 5.85
C ILE A 502 9.72 -19.78 6.24
N GLN A 503 9.91 -20.18 7.50
CA GLN A 503 9.50 -21.50 7.97
C GLN A 503 7.98 -21.69 7.93
N GLU A 504 7.22 -20.65 8.23
CA GLU A 504 5.75 -20.69 8.18
C GLU A 504 5.23 -20.76 6.75
N MET A 505 5.83 -20.01 5.82
CA MET A 505 5.40 -19.95 4.41
C MET A 505 5.88 -21.15 3.58
N ASP A 506 7.04 -21.74 3.92
CA ASP A 506 7.53 -22.97 3.30
C ASP A 506 8.02 -24.00 4.35
N PRO A 507 7.09 -24.65 5.09
CA PRO A 507 7.44 -25.70 6.05
C PRO A 507 8.14 -26.90 5.40
N SER A 508 7.92 -27.09 4.09
CA SER A 508 8.48 -28.20 3.31
C SER A 508 9.93 -27.96 2.86
N GLY A 509 10.34 -26.70 2.79
CA GLY A 509 11.65 -26.29 2.27
C GLY A 509 11.83 -26.42 0.76
N PHE A 510 10.74 -26.56 -0.01
CA PHE A 510 10.79 -26.74 -1.46
C PHE A 510 10.63 -25.46 -2.26
N ASP A 511 10.30 -24.33 -1.63
CA ASP A 511 10.36 -23.03 -2.27
C ASP A 511 11.79 -22.48 -2.21
N ARG A 512 12.50 -22.63 -3.33
CA ARG A 512 13.86 -22.14 -3.46
C ARG A 512 13.95 -20.62 -3.57
N ASP A 513 12.94 -19.97 -4.14
CA ASP A 513 12.96 -18.53 -4.39
C ASP A 513 12.66 -17.74 -3.11
N LEU A 514 11.87 -18.32 -2.20
CA LEU A 514 11.68 -17.81 -0.83
C LEU A 514 12.98 -17.81 0.00
N ARG A 515 14.00 -18.57 -0.42
CA ARG A 515 15.34 -18.62 0.18
C ARG A 515 16.37 -17.78 -0.58
N ASN A 516 15.92 -16.86 -1.44
CA ASN A 516 16.77 -16.01 -2.26
C ASN A 516 16.43 -14.52 -2.07
N VAL A 517 16.07 -14.14 -0.84
CA VAL A 517 15.58 -12.81 -0.44
C VAL A 517 16.56 -11.70 -0.83
N VAL A 518 16.03 -10.58 -1.32
CA VAL A 518 16.79 -9.35 -1.56
C VAL A 518 16.51 -8.36 -0.44
N LEU A 519 17.54 -7.93 0.28
CA LEU A 519 17.44 -6.84 1.26
C LEU A 519 17.77 -5.51 0.60
N VAL A 520 16.91 -4.50 0.79
CA VAL A 520 17.15 -3.13 0.32
C VAL A 520 17.11 -2.19 1.53
N GLY A 521 18.27 -1.71 1.95
CA GLY A 521 18.43 -0.91 3.16
C GLY A 521 18.82 0.53 2.84
N HIS A 522 18.03 1.50 3.33
CA HIS A 522 18.38 2.93 3.25
C HIS A 522 18.96 3.42 4.57
N SER A 523 20.03 4.22 4.49
CA SER A 523 20.65 4.82 5.67
C SER A 523 20.97 3.76 6.74
N MET A 524 20.53 3.97 7.98
CA MET A 524 20.64 3.00 9.08
C MET A 524 20.04 1.63 8.75
N GLY A 525 18.97 1.55 7.94
CA GLY A 525 18.38 0.29 7.49
C GLY A 525 19.36 -0.59 6.70
N GLY A 526 20.37 0.01 6.06
CA GLY A 526 21.47 -0.73 5.47
C GLY A 526 22.44 -1.34 6.49
N LEU A 527 22.61 -0.74 7.68
CA LEU A 527 23.38 -1.37 8.77
C LEU A 527 22.64 -2.60 9.30
N LEU A 528 21.32 -2.50 9.49
CA LEU A 528 20.48 -3.66 9.87
C LEU A 528 20.59 -4.76 8.81
N SER A 529 20.52 -4.39 7.53
CA SER A 529 20.66 -5.32 6.40
C SER A 529 22.04 -5.96 6.36
N LYS A 530 23.11 -5.20 6.65
CA LYS A 530 24.48 -5.74 6.75
C LYS A 530 24.55 -6.83 7.82
N LEU A 531 23.96 -6.62 8.99
CA LEU A 531 23.94 -7.60 10.08
C LEU A 531 23.16 -8.88 9.73
N GLN A 532 22.38 -8.90 8.64
CA GLN A 532 21.74 -10.11 8.13
C GLN A 532 22.65 -10.91 7.18
N VAL A 533 23.76 -10.33 6.72
CA VAL A 533 24.66 -10.91 5.70
C VAL A 533 26.11 -10.96 6.16
N THR A 534 26.30 -11.06 7.47
CA THR A 534 27.60 -11.16 8.13
C THR A 534 27.52 -12.12 9.31
N ASP A 535 28.60 -12.84 9.59
CA ASP A 535 28.74 -13.64 10.81
C ASP A 535 29.51 -12.85 11.87
N SER A 536 28.97 -12.72 13.08
CA SER A 536 29.57 -11.84 14.09
C SER A 536 30.78 -12.45 14.78
N ALA A 537 30.83 -13.78 14.88
CA ALA A 537 31.79 -14.54 15.70
C ALA A 537 32.00 -13.85 17.06
N ASN A 538 33.24 -13.48 17.40
CA ASN A 538 33.57 -12.71 18.60
C ASN A 538 33.76 -11.21 18.33
N THR A 539 33.81 -10.79 17.05
CA THR A 539 34.26 -9.45 16.67
C THR A 539 33.42 -8.37 17.33
N LEU A 540 32.09 -8.46 17.29
CA LEU A 540 31.23 -7.43 17.88
C LEU A 540 31.35 -7.38 19.41
N TRP A 541 31.49 -8.53 20.06
CA TRP A 541 31.64 -8.61 21.51
C TRP A 541 32.95 -7.97 22.00
N GLU A 542 34.06 -8.20 21.29
CA GLU A 542 35.38 -7.63 21.60
C GLU A 542 35.42 -6.10 21.51
N HIS A 543 34.49 -5.48 20.77
CA HIS A 543 34.36 -4.03 20.68
C HIS A 543 33.55 -3.40 21.83
N VAL A 544 32.81 -4.21 22.60
CA VAL A 544 32.02 -3.73 23.74
C VAL A 544 32.53 -4.24 25.10
N ALA A 545 33.30 -5.32 25.13
CA ALA A 545 33.82 -5.94 26.34
C ALA A 545 35.31 -6.28 26.26
N PHE A 546 35.95 -6.38 27.43
CA PHE A 546 37.31 -6.87 27.64
C PHE A 546 37.35 -8.35 28.03
N GLN A 547 36.22 -8.87 28.52
CA GLN A 547 36.10 -10.25 29.01
C GLN A 547 35.09 -11.03 28.17
N PRO A 548 35.26 -12.35 28.00
CA PRO A 548 34.28 -13.20 27.31
C PRO A 548 32.89 -13.18 27.96
N VAL A 549 31.82 -13.37 27.16
CA VAL A 549 30.43 -13.31 27.69
C VAL A 549 30.13 -14.40 28.73
N ASN A 550 30.83 -15.53 28.69
CA ASN A 550 30.64 -16.65 29.61
C ASN A 550 31.38 -16.48 30.95
N THR A 551 32.23 -15.46 31.10
CA THR A 551 32.90 -15.16 32.37
C THR A 551 32.17 -14.08 33.17
N LEU A 552 31.10 -13.50 32.62
CA LEU A 552 30.32 -12.46 33.27
C LEU A 552 29.41 -13.06 34.34
N ASP A 553 29.35 -12.41 35.49
CA ASP A 553 28.27 -12.62 36.46
C ASP A 553 27.04 -11.86 35.96
N ALA A 554 26.10 -12.58 35.34
CA ALA A 554 24.94 -11.98 34.70
C ALA A 554 23.70 -12.86 34.90
N ASP A 555 22.56 -12.23 35.17
CA ASP A 555 21.26 -12.90 35.16
C ASP A 555 21.05 -13.66 33.83
N PRO A 556 20.50 -14.89 33.84
CA PRO A 556 20.33 -15.69 32.62
C PRO A 556 19.57 -14.96 31.51
N LYS A 557 18.58 -14.11 31.84
CA LYS A 557 17.84 -13.33 30.82
C LYS A 557 18.73 -12.27 30.18
N MET A 558 19.57 -11.60 30.97
CA MET A 558 20.54 -10.63 30.45
C MET A 558 21.64 -11.32 29.62
N SER A 559 22.14 -12.47 30.05
CA SER A 559 23.11 -13.25 29.28
C SER A 559 22.52 -13.67 27.92
N ALA A 560 21.27 -14.15 27.89
CA ALA A 560 20.56 -14.48 26.66
C ALA A 560 20.35 -13.24 25.76
N TYR A 561 19.96 -12.10 26.35
CA TYR A 561 19.81 -10.83 25.64
C TYR A 561 21.11 -10.38 24.95
N LEU A 562 22.25 -10.43 25.65
CA LEU A 562 23.55 -10.10 25.08
C LEU A 562 23.95 -11.10 23.98
N ARG A 563 23.78 -12.40 24.23
CA ARG A 563 24.11 -13.44 23.24
C ARG A 563 23.36 -13.24 21.93
N ARG A 564 22.06 -13.00 22.02
CA ARG A 564 21.17 -12.74 20.87
C ARG A 564 21.63 -11.58 19.99
N MET A 565 22.21 -10.53 20.59
CA MET A 565 22.68 -9.35 19.86
C MET A 565 24.11 -9.48 19.31
N PHE A 566 25.01 -10.14 20.05
CA PHE A 566 26.45 -10.12 19.72
C PHE A 566 26.96 -11.40 19.05
N TYR A 567 26.23 -12.51 19.17
CA TYR A 567 26.64 -13.82 18.65
C TYR A 567 25.56 -14.35 17.70
N PHE A 568 25.78 -14.20 16.40
CA PHE A 568 24.87 -14.63 15.36
C PHE A 568 25.60 -14.97 14.07
N ASN A 569 24.92 -15.75 13.23
CA ASN A 569 25.30 -15.98 11.84
C ASN A 569 24.37 -15.19 10.92
N HIS A 570 24.78 -15.04 9.67
CA HIS A 570 23.99 -14.47 8.61
C HIS A 570 22.67 -15.24 8.40
N SER A 571 21.67 -14.55 7.86
CA SER A 571 20.38 -15.10 7.48
C SER A 571 20.55 -15.94 6.21
N PRO A 572 20.36 -17.27 6.25
CA PRO A 572 20.69 -18.16 5.13
C PRO A 572 19.74 -18.01 3.92
N SER A 573 18.60 -17.34 4.12
CA SER A 573 17.64 -17.05 3.06
C SER A 573 17.96 -15.78 2.26
N VAL A 574 18.94 -14.99 2.69
CA VAL A 574 19.28 -13.73 2.01
C VAL A 574 20.25 -14.01 0.88
N GLY A 575 19.78 -13.82 -0.35
CA GLY A 575 20.56 -14.03 -1.56
C GLY A 575 21.25 -12.78 -2.10
N ARG A 576 20.84 -11.58 -1.67
CA ARG A 576 21.44 -10.30 -2.13
C ARG A 576 21.16 -9.15 -1.16
N VAL A 577 22.05 -8.15 -1.12
CA VAL A 577 21.84 -6.90 -0.38
C VAL A 577 22.13 -5.65 -1.23
N ILE A 578 21.32 -4.61 -1.07
CA ILE A 578 21.49 -3.30 -1.70
C ILE A 578 21.53 -2.23 -0.59
N PHE A 579 22.66 -1.54 -0.45
CA PHE A 579 22.87 -0.43 0.47
C PHE A 579 22.60 0.90 -0.25
N ILE A 580 21.77 1.76 0.33
CA ILE A 580 21.44 3.08 -0.22
C ILE A 580 21.78 4.15 0.81
N GLY A 581 22.86 4.89 0.58
CA GLY A 581 23.33 5.95 1.49
C GLY A 581 23.61 5.46 2.91
N THR A 582 24.11 4.23 3.08
CA THR A 582 24.30 3.60 4.39
C THR A 582 25.55 4.12 5.10
N PRO A 583 25.48 4.62 6.35
CA PRO A 583 26.66 5.13 7.06
C PRO A 583 27.52 4.01 7.65
N HIS A 584 28.22 3.24 6.82
CA HIS A 584 29.05 2.10 7.28
C HIS A 584 30.18 2.49 8.24
N GLN A 585 30.65 3.74 8.18
CA GLN A 585 31.64 4.31 9.11
C GLN A 585 31.06 5.48 9.93
N GLY A 586 29.74 5.60 9.95
CA GLY A 586 29.02 6.62 10.70
C GLY A 586 28.86 7.94 9.96
N SER A 587 28.30 8.92 10.65
CA SER A 587 28.08 10.27 10.12
C SER A 587 28.52 11.34 11.11
N SER A 588 29.29 12.33 10.65
CA SER A 588 29.64 13.52 11.45
C SER A 588 28.39 14.33 11.87
N TYR A 589 27.30 14.23 11.11
CA TYR A 589 25.99 14.81 11.46
C TYR A 589 25.40 14.16 12.73
N ALA A 590 25.77 12.90 13.03
CA ALA A 590 25.40 12.21 14.26
C ALA A 590 26.29 12.57 15.48
N CYS A 591 27.40 13.30 15.28
CA CYS A 591 28.32 13.71 16.36
C CYS A 591 27.90 14.94 17.16
N GLY A 592 26.85 15.67 16.75
CA GLY A 592 26.47 16.94 17.39
C GLY A 592 25.82 16.79 18.78
N LYS A 593 25.83 17.85 19.60
CA LYS A 593 25.09 17.93 20.89
C LYS A 593 23.58 17.57 20.79
N LEU A 594 23.07 17.53 19.57
CA LEU A 594 21.71 17.16 19.18
C LEU A 594 21.43 15.65 19.31
N SER A 595 22.41 14.78 19.05
CA SER A 595 22.24 13.32 19.19
C SER A 595 22.04 12.88 20.64
N HIS A 596 22.72 13.56 21.58
CA HIS A 596 22.51 13.34 23.02
C HIS A 596 21.10 13.71 23.50
N VAL A 597 20.47 14.73 22.90
CA VAL A 597 19.09 15.13 23.23
C VAL A 597 18.09 14.14 22.62
N SER A 598 18.28 13.73 21.36
CA SER A 598 17.43 12.73 20.71
C SER A 598 17.53 11.34 21.35
N ALA A 599 18.73 10.91 21.78
CA ALA A 599 18.91 9.67 22.52
C ALA A 599 18.20 9.68 23.88
N SER A 600 18.02 10.86 24.52
CA SER A 600 17.31 10.98 25.80
C SER A 600 15.80 10.83 25.68
N LEU A 601 15.24 10.92 24.47
CA LEU A 601 13.81 10.72 24.17
C LEU A 601 13.46 9.25 23.90
N VAL A 602 14.46 8.38 23.79
CA VAL A 602 14.26 6.93 23.59
C VAL A 602 13.93 6.29 24.93
N HIS A 603 12.68 5.85 25.10
CA HIS A 603 12.27 5.12 26.29
C HIS A 603 12.75 3.67 26.22
N GLN A 604 13.65 3.29 27.12
CA GLN A 604 14.00 1.89 27.36
C GLN A 604 13.14 1.33 28.50
N SER A 605 12.86 0.03 28.46
CA SER A 605 12.14 -0.64 29.55
C SER A 605 12.88 -0.43 30.88
N PRO A 606 12.21 0.01 31.96
CA PRO A 606 12.83 0.17 33.28
C PRO A 606 13.53 -1.11 33.76
N TYR A 607 12.99 -2.27 33.40
CA TYR A 607 13.59 -3.56 33.70
C TYR A 607 14.95 -3.74 33.01
N LEU A 608 15.08 -3.37 31.73
CA LEU A 608 16.35 -3.49 31.00
C LEU A 608 17.40 -2.53 31.54
N VAL A 609 17.01 -1.31 31.93
CA VAL A 609 17.91 -0.32 32.55
C VAL A 609 18.46 -0.85 33.87
N GLU A 610 17.60 -1.38 34.73
CA GLU A 610 18.01 -1.95 36.03
C GLU A 610 18.86 -3.20 35.85
N ALA A 611 18.51 -4.09 34.92
CA ALA A 611 19.31 -5.28 34.62
C ALA A 611 20.69 -4.93 34.05
N HIS A 612 20.79 -3.90 33.21
CA HIS A 612 22.06 -3.40 32.71
C HIS A 612 22.91 -2.79 33.83
N LYS A 613 22.31 -2.01 34.73
CA LYS A 613 23.01 -1.46 35.89
C LYS A 613 23.64 -2.55 36.76
N ARG A 614 22.88 -3.59 37.09
CA ARG A 614 23.39 -4.75 37.86
C ARG A 614 24.53 -5.45 37.14
N LEU A 615 24.37 -5.71 35.84
CA LEU A 615 25.43 -6.29 35.01
C LEU A 615 26.75 -5.51 35.09
N ILE A 616 26.70 -4.17 35.12
CA ILE A 616 27.90 -3.33 35.26
C ILE A 616 28.46 -3.36 36.68
N GLU A 617 27.60 -3.33 37.70
CA GLU A 617 27.99 -3.39 39.13
C GLU A 617 28.69 -4.72 39.47
N ASP A 618 28.18 -5.82 38.95
CA ASP A 618 28.72 -7.17 39.15
C ASP A 618 30.00 -7.41 38.33
N ASN A 619 30.23 -6.61 37.28
CA ASN A 619 31.37 -6.75 36.36
C ASN A 619 32.09 -5.41 36.05
N PRO A 620 32.66 -4.71 37.05
CA PRO A 620 33.10 -3.31 36.94
C PRO A 620 34.26 -3.05 35.95
N ALA A 621 34.99 -4.10 35.58
CA ALA A 621 36.12 -4.05 34.64
C ALA A 621 35.85 -4.77 33.31
N ALA A 622 34.66 -5.35 33.11
CA ALA A 622 34.39 -6.18 31.94
C ALA A 622 34.04 -5.39 30.67
N PHE A 623 33.51 -4.18 30.78
CA PHE A 623 32.93 -3.45 29.65
C PHE A 623 33.73 -2.21 29.23
N ARG A 624 33.79 -1.99 27.91
CA ARG A 624 34.32 -0.78 27.28
C ARG A 624 33.31 0.37 27.37
N LYS A 625 33.74 1.58 27.01
CA LYS A 625 32.92 2.82 27.07
C LYS A 625 31.54 2.68 26.41
N GLU A 626 31.45 1.84 25.37
CA GLU A 626 30.24 1.67 24.55
C GLU A 626 29.05 1.12 25.34
N LEU A 627 29.31 0.17 26.25
CA LEU A 627 28.26 -0.50 27.04
C LEU A 627 28.38 -0.22 28.55
N ARG A 628 29.46 0.46 29.00
CA ARG A 628 29.73 0.69 30.43
C ARG A 628 28.73 1.62 31.12
N THR A 629 28.18 2.60 30.39
CA THR A 629 27.35 3.67 31.00
C THR A 629 25.86 3.44 30.84
N ARG A 630 25.44 2.95 29.66
CA ARG A 630 24.06 2.57 29.33
C ARG A 630 24.06 1.67 28.11
N ILE A 631 22.91 1.07 27.81
CA ILE A 631 22.67 0.43 26.51
C ILE A 631 22.65 1.53 25.42
N PRO A 632 23.47 1.42 24.35
CA PRO A 632 23.55 2.43 23.31
C PRO A 632 22.26 2.46 22.47
N THR A 633 21.79 3.67 22.14
CA THR A 633 20.68 3.88 21.19
C THR A 633 21.19 3.82 19.76
N SER A 634 20.28 3.72 18.78
CA SER A 634 20.64 3.83 17.37
C SER A 634 21.46 5.09 17.03
N PHE A 635 21.19 6.23 17.70
CA PHE A 635 21.96 7.46 17.50
C PHE A 635 23.41 7.34 17.97
N ASP A 636 23.65 6.63 19.07
CA ASP A 636 25.01 6.41 19.58
C ASP A 636 25.78 5.50 18.63
N LEU A 637 25.10 4.50 18.07
CA LEU A 637 25.70 3.49 17.22
C LEU A 637 25.98 3.96 15.78
N VAL A 638 25.33 5.01 15.28
CA VAL A 638 25.69 5.61 13.97
C VAL A 638 26.75 6.71 14.09
N ASN A 639 27.26 6.94 15.30
CA ASN A 639 28.37 7.86 15.53
C ASN A 639 29.69 7.25 15.01
N PRO A 640 30.50 7.98 14.22
CA PRO A 640 31.82 7.56 13.76
C PRO A 640 32.78 7.12 14.87
N HIS A 641 32.56 7.55 16.11
CA HIS A 641 33.38 7.19 17.28
C HIS A 641 32.83 6.01 18.10
N SER A 642 31.74 5.36 17.64
CA SER A 642 31.20 4.13 18.21
C SER A 642 32.16 2.98 17.96
N LEU A 643 32.57 2.31 19.04
CA LEU A 643 33.41 1.12 18.94
C LEU A 643 32.62 -0.03 18.28
N LEU A 644 31.32 -0.08 18.51
CA LEU A 644 30.49 -1.14 17.94
C LEU A 644 30.32 -0.94 16.44
N LEU A 645 30.14 0.30 15.96
CA LEU A 645 30.08 0.57 14.51
C LEU A 645 31.39 0.21 13.80
N GLU A 646 32.53 0.50 14.43
CA GLU A 646 33.83 0.06 13.93
C GLU A 646 33.90 -1.47 13.81
N GLY A 647 33.41 -2.19 14.83
CA GLY A 647 33.28 -3.64 14.79
C GLY A 647 32.39 -4.13 13.64
N ILE A 648 31.22 -3.51 13.45
CA ILE A 648 30.30 -3.81 12.36
C ILE A 648 30.96 -3.53 11.00
N HIS A 649 31.70 -2.45 10.85
CA HIS A 649 32.41 -2.12 9.60
C HIS A 649 33.41 -3.22 9.22
N ARG A 650 34.13 -3.76 10.21
CA ARG A 650 35.13 -4.82 10.05
C ARG A 650 34.56 -6.21 9.74
N LEU A 651 33.26 -6.44 9.99
CA LEU A 651 32.63 -7.71 9.63
C LEU A 651 32.68 -7.88 8.10
N PRO A 652 33.28 -8.98 7.59
CA PRO A 652 33.28 -9.28 6.17
C PRO A 652 31.87 -9.67 5.73
N LEU A 653 31.49 -9.28 4.52
CA LEU A 653 30.26 -9.75 3.89
C LEU A 653 30.38 -11.25 3.62
N THR A 654 29.30 -12.01 3.85
CA THR A 654 29.28 -13.46 3.63
C THR A 654 29.60 -13.79 2.16
N PRO A 655 30.61 -14.65 1.89
CA PRO A 655 30.89 -15.12 0.54
C PRO A 655 29.65 -15.73 -0.11
N GLY A 656 29.38 -15.39 -1.37
CA GLY A 656 28.21 -15.88 -2.11
C GLY A 656 26.95 -15.04 -1.98
N VAL A 657 26.92 -14.01 -1.12
CA VAL A 657 25.83 -13.00 -1.07
C VAL A 657 26.30 -11.72 -1.78
N PRO A 658 25.90 -11.46 -3.03
CA PRO A 658 26.29 -10.24 -3.73
C PRO A 658 25.75 -8.99 -3.02
N ALA A 659 26.61 -7.98 -2.91
CA ALA A 659 26.27 -6.70 -2.32
C ALA A 659 26.39 -5.57 -3.34
N HIS A 660 25.58 -4.53 -3.17
CA HIS A 660 25.58 -3.34 -4.03
C HIS A 660 25.50 -2.08 -3.19
N THR A 661 26.12 -1.00 -3.65
CA THR A 661 26.05 0.30 -2.97
C THR A 661 25.60 1.40 -3.92
N ILE A 662 24.63 2.18 -3.46
CA ILE A 662 24.16 3.39 -4.11
C ILE A 662 24.52 4.56 -3.19
N VAL A 663 25.50 5.36 -3.63
CA VAL A 663 26.07 6.46 -2.85
C VAL A 663 25.43 7.78 -3.26
N GLY A 664 24.94 8.56 -2.29
CA GLY A 664 24.47 9.92 -2.56
C GLY A 664 25.62 10.94 -2.51
N SER A 665 25.58 11.90 -3.42
CA SER A 665 26.64 12.92 -3.59
C SER A 665 26.10 14.34 -3.81
N GLY A 666 24.81 14.57 -3.53
CA GLY A 666 24.10 15.82 -3.80
C GLY A 666 24.44 16.98 -2.86
N TRP A 667 25.49 16.87 -2.06
CA TRP A 667 25.94 17.90 -1.13
C TRP A 667 27.45 17.85 -0.89
N TRP A 668 28.00 18.92 -0.35
CA TRP A 668 29.39 19.00 0.08
C TRP A 668 29.47 19.56 1.50
N THR A 669 30.19 18.89 2.39
CA THR A 669 30.42 19.32 3.77
C THR A 669 31.88 19.72 3.96
N ILE A 670 32.12 20.72 4.81
CA ILE A 670 33.47 21.23 5.09
C ILE A 670 34.34 20.16 5.77
N HIS A 671 33.73 19.29 6.59
CA HIS A 671 34.45 18.29 7.37
C HIS A 671 34.67 16.98 6.60
N ASP A 672 33.70 16.55 5.79
CA ASP A 672 33.72 15.21 5.18
C ASP A 672 33.78 15.22 3.65
N GLY A 673 33.79 16.40 3.04
CA GLY A 673 33.84 16.56 1.59
C GLY A 673 32.52 16.18 0.92
N GLN A 674 32.59 15.38 -0.15
CA GLN A 674 31.41 14.98 -0.91
C GLN A 674 30.49 14.08 -0.06
N SER A 675 29.19 14.37 -0.08
CA SER A 675 28.20 13.76 0.81
C SER A 675 26.80 13.85 0.20
N ASP A 676 25.84 13.12 0.74
CA ASP A 676 24.41 13.36 0.51
C ASP A 676 23.80 14.38 1.50
N GLY A 677 24.63 15.02 2.31
CA GLY A 677 24.26 15.98 3.35
C GLY A 677 24.11 15.37 4.74
N VAL A 678 24.05 14.04 4.84
CA VAL A 678 24.02 13.31 6.12
C VAL A 678 25.17 12.32 6.17
N VAL A 679 25.33 11.49 5.14
CA VAL A 679 26.35 10.45 5.06
C VAL A 679 27.44 10.89 4.08
N PRO A 680 28.71 10.94 4.52
CA PRO A 680 29.83 11.18 3.62
C PRO A 680 30.01 10.04 2.62
N VAL A 681 30.47 10.35 1.40
CA VAL A 681 30.78 9.34 0.37
C VAL A 681 31.76 8.30 0.92
N SER A 682 32.78 8.71 1.67
CA SER A 682 33.75 7.80 2.29
C SER A 682 33.12 6.80 3.27
N SER A 683 32.10 7.23 4.02
CA SER A 683 31.36 6.38 4.96
C SER A 683 30.33 5.49 4.28
N ALA A 684 29.77 5.93 3.14
CA ALA A 684 28.82 5.16 2.35
C ALA A 684 29.45 3.95 1.64
N ARG A 685 30.77 3.97 1.45
CA ARG A 685 31.52 2.91 0.77
C ARG A 685 31.87 1.76 1.70
N ILE A 686 31.78 0.54 1.17
CA ILE A 686 32.19 -0.68 1.84
C ILE A 686 32.89 -1.61 0.83
N PRO A 687 34.02 -2.24 1.18
CA PRO A 687 34.69 -3.18 0.28
C PRO A 687 33.84 -4.44 0.04
N GLY A 688 34.10 -5.12 -1.07
CA GLY A 688 33.45 -6.40 -1.40
C GLY A 688 32.09 -6.28 -2.10
N VAL A 689 31.69 -5.07 -2.51
CA VAL A 689 30.46 -4.87 -3.31
C VAL A 689 30.69 -5.19 -4.78
N GLN A 690 29.68 -5.78 -5.42
CA GLN A 690 29.70 -6.14 -6.83
C GLN A 690 29.50 -4.90 -7.73
N THR A 691 28.62 -3.97 -7.34
CA THR A 691 28.47 -2.68 -8.02
C THR A 691 28.40 -1.55 -7.01
N GLU A 692 28.99 -0.42 -7.39
CA GLU A 692 28.82 0.86 -6.72
C GLU A 692 28.41 1.89 -7.76
N ILE A 693 27.37 2.67 -7.47
CA ILE A 693 27.01 3.83 -8.26
C ILE A 693 26.93 5.06 -7.38
N MET A 694 27.16 6.22 -7.97
CA MET A 694 27.02 7.51 -7.31
C MET A 694 25.89 8.31 -7.94
N VAL A 695 24.97 8.80 -7.11
CA VAL A 695 23.77 9.53 -7.51
C VAL A 695 23.85 10.94 -6.93
N ASN A 696 23.60 11.95 -7.76
CA ASN A 696 23.61 13.35 -7.34
C ASN A 696 22.31 13.73 -6.62
N SER A 697 22.11 13.18 -5.41
CA SER A 697 20.92 13.38 -4.60
C SER A 697 21.25 13.56 -3.12
N LYS A 698 20.34 14.22 -2.40
CA LYS A 698 20.43 14.41 -0.94
C LYS A 698 19.88 13.19 -0.20
N HIS A 699 20.31 12.98 1.03
CA HIS A 699 20.02 11.77 1.81
C HIS A 699 18.53 11.40 1.87
N THR A 700 17.65 12.38 2.11
CA THR A 700 16.20 12.19 2.25
C THR A 700 15.46 11.91 0.93
N HIS A 701 16.10 12.19 -0.20
CA HIS A 701 15.55 11.96 -1.53
C HIS A 701 16.24 10.81 -2.25
N LEU A 702 17.37 10.32 -1.73
CA LEU A 702 18.23 9.35 -2.40
C LEU A 702 17.49 8.06 -2.78
N ASN A 703 16.64 7.51 -1.91
CA ASN A 703 15.86 6.30 -2.18
C ASN A 703 14.68 6.52 -3.14
N ARG A 704 14.38 7.76 -3.50
CA ARG A 704 13.32 8.14 -4.45
C ARG A 704 13.88 8.72 -5.76
N ASP A 705 15.20 8.90 -5.82
CA ASP A 705 15.88 9.41 -6.99
C ASP A 705 15.75 8.42 -8.15
N ALA A 706 15.48 8.93 -9.35
CA ALA A 706 15.31 8.09 -10.54
C ALA A 706 16.53 7.21 -10.82
N GLY A 707 17.76 7.70 -10.58
CA GLY A 707 18.98 6.92 -10.74
C GLY A 707 19.05 5.74 -9.76
N THR A 708 18.68 5.98 -8.50
CA THR A 708 18.59 4.93 -7.48
C THR A 708 17.53 3.90 -7.83
N VAL A 709 16.33 4.35 -8.22
CA VAL A 709 15.23 3.47 -8.62
C VAL A 709 15.67 2.57 -9.78
N CYS A 710 16.21 3.16 -10.85
CA CYS A 710 16.70 2.42 -12.01
C CYS A 710 17.76 1.37 -11.65
N GLU A 711 18.71 1.70 -10.78
CA GLU A 711 19.74 0.75 -10.34
C GLU A 711 19.15 -0.40 -9.51
N VAL A 712 18.21 -0.12 -8.60
CA VAL A 712 17.52 -1.17 -7.86
C VAL A 712 16.80 -2.12 -8.81
N LEU A 713 16.00 -1.60 -9.76
CA LEU A 713 15.30 -2.44 -10.74
C LEU A 713 16.28 -3.25 -11.60
N ARG A 714 17.41 -2.66 -12.01
CA ARG A 714 18.46 -3.37 -12.76
C ARG A 714 19.07 -4.51 -11.92
N ILE A 715 19.38 -4.27 -10.66
CA ILE A 715 19.90 -5.30 -9.74
C ILE A 715 18.89 -6.42 -9.55
N LEU A 716 17.60 -6.10 -9.37
CA LEU A 716 16.54 -7.09 -9.28
C LEU A 716 16.45 -7.92 -10.56
N ARG A 717 16.44 -7.32 -11.76
CA ARG A 717 16.46 -8.08 -13.02
C ARG A 717 17.65 -9.05 -13.10
N VAL A 718 18.84 -8.62 -12.69
CA VAL A 718 20.02 -9.50 -12.64
C VAL A 718 19.82 -10.64 -11.64
N HIS A 719 19.26 -10.35 -10.47
CA HIS A 719 19.02 -11.34 -9.43
C HIS A 719 18.02 -12.42 -9.87
N GLY A 720 16.89 -12.02 -10.47
CA GLY A 720 15.80 -12.91 -10.86
C GLY A 720 16.13 -13.85 -12.03
N THR A 721 17.22 -13.60 -12.75
CA THR A 721 17.74 -14.48 -13.81
C THR A 721 18.67 -15.58 -13.29
N ARG A 722 19.19 -15.46 -12.07
CA ARG A 722 20.06 -16.48 -11.47
C ARG A 722 19.19 -17.54 -10.78
N PRO A 723 19.38 -18.84 -11.06
CA PRO A 723 18.81 -19.89 -10.21
C PRO A 723 19.35 -19.71 -8.79
N ALA A 724 18.50 -19.93 -7.77
CA ALA A 724 18.77 -19.70 -6.35
C ALA A 724 20.06 -20.36 -5.78
N PHE A 725 20.80 -21.18 -6.54
CA PHE A 725 22.04 -21.83 -6.11
C PHE A 725 23.12 -21.95 -7.22
N ALA A 726 23.26 -20.96 -8.10
CA ALA A 726 24.40 -20.96 -9.04
C ALA A 726 25.78 -20.70 -8.35
N GLY A 727 25.79 -20.39 -7.05
CA GLY A 727 27.00 -19.98 -6.31
C GLY A 727 27.79 -21.10 -5.59
N ILE A 728 27.34 -22.36 -5.62
CA ILE A 728 28.03 -23.45 -4.88
C ILE A 728 28.68 -24.47 -5.82
N GLU A 729 28.30 -24.55 -7.10
CA GLU A 729 28.86 -25.55 -8.03
C GLU A 729 30.07 -25.09 -8.85
N SER A 730 30.43 -23.79 -8.87
CA SER A 730 31.58 -23.32 -9.66
C SER A 730 32.95 -23.52 -9.00
N GLU A 731 33.02 -23.97 -7.74
CA GLU A 731 34.30 -24.31 -7.06
C GLU A 731 34.63 -25.81 -7.11
N LYS A 732 33.89 -26.61 -7.91
CA LYS A 732 34.17 -28.05 -8.10
C LYS A 732 34.37 -28.48 -9.56
N ARG A 733 34.98 -27.64 -10.41
CA ARG A 733 35.54 -28.08 -11.68
C ARG A 733 36.96 -27.59 -11.91
#